data_AF-A0A9W6C3S2-F1
#
_entry.id   AF-A0A9W6C3S2-F1
#
_cell.length_a   1.000
_cell.length_b   1.000
_cell.length_c   1.000
_cell.angle_alpha   90.00
_cell.angle_beta   90.00
_cell.angle_gamma   90.00
#
_symmetry.space_group_name_H-M   'P 1'
#
loop_
_entity.id
_entity.type
_entity.pdbx_description
1 polymer ?
#
loop_
_entity_poly.entity_id
_entity_poly.type
_entity_poly.pdbx_seq_one_letter_code
_entity_poly.pdbx_strand_id
1 'polypeptide(L)'
;MENEKLADLRIDHVPQTLREIAVERIRAAIVSGRFPSGLRLVERNLVDQLGVSRSVIREAIRYLEAEGLVEVLPRSGPVVATLDWERARQIYDIRLRLEAAAAADFARNADNAARARLAEALSLLQKAFESDDPQVLYDATTRFYEEIFTSAGHHIAWEIVHRLNGRISRLRALTLASTDRRVSGQARMQCIAEAILARDPDAAEHAVREHLTEAAQIAKRLLESQEATKIKGVSRAEMLRAASAATLRKARGWQSWRLVGTVIDSTATGRPAWSCTCAARQVRSWSSPTGPRAKPSAAKPVRSLRKRDRDATGPPGQALRSSHASSRAWLKAARCSRPGGHWCRPRCGPITVRATRSGHGAGDAVIGINPASDNLANCQALLVALDEMRQAFAIPTQSCVLTHVTNALALLERGAPVDLIFQSVAGTEAANAGFGVSLSVLAEAHQAGLAAARGTVGQNCLYFETGQGAALSAEAHHGVDQQTIEVRAYAVARAFDPLLVNTVVGFIGPEYLYDGKQITRAGLEDHFCGKLLGLPMGVDVCYTNHVEADQDDMDNLATLLAQAGVSFVITVPGADDVMLGYQSLAFEDIAYLREVTGLRPAPEFARWLADAPDFARLRRLTPARVRLDAAVRPLSLPALLAFQEDHAAARDAIHAPLDRAALADALAPRPCLCVDSRAPERATYLRRPDLGRQLAPGTDLPRLDCALALVICDGLSAPAVAAQAPGLVAALSRHLPELAAQPVVLVRGGRVAIGDPIGLALGARMVLVLIGERPGLSVADRLGAYLTLAPRPGLRDSARNCVSNIHLRGGLSHEEAADRLAWLVAAAQRIGATGVALKDESGTARVPGDRSTDRLG
;
A
#
# COMPACT_ATOMS: atom_id res chain seq x y z
N MET A 1 47.58 15.19 -27.71
CA MET A 1 46.67 15.02 -28.86
C MET A 1 46.35 13.55 -28.97
N GLU A 2 45.29 13.10 -28.30
CA GLU A 2 45.03 11.66 -28.17
C GLU A 2 43.53 11.35 -28.29
N ASN A 3 42.81 12.09 -29.15
CA ASN A 3 41.36 11.91 -29.29
C ASN A 3 40.83 11.92 -30.74
N GLU A 4 41.70 11.83 -31.75
CA GLU A 4 41.26 11.64 -33.15
C GLU A 4 41.16 10.17 -33.56
N LYS A 5 41.97 9.26 -32.95
CA LYS A 5 41.99 7.82 -33.31
C LYS A 5 40.81 7.00 -32.76
N LEU A 6 39.88 7.64 -32.05
CA LEU A 6 38.69 7.02 -31.45
C LEU A 6 37.38 7.56 -32.03
N ALA A 7 37.45 8.50 -32.98
CA ALA A 7 36.26 9.08 -33.62
C ALA A 7 35.47 8.02 -34.41
N ASP A 8 36.17 7.04 -34.96
CA ASP A 8 35.69 5.95 -35.80
C ASP A 8 34.86 4.91 -35.01
N LEU A 9 35.03 4.88 -33.68
CA LEU A 9 34.30 4.01 -32.75
C LEU A 9 32.96 4.62 -32.30
N ARG A 10 32.68 5.86 -32.71
CA ARG A 10 31.47 6.58 -32.34
C ARG A 10 30.32 6.05 -33.20
N ILE A 11 29.35 5.42 -32.54
CA ILE A 11 28.10 5.01 -33.20
C ILE A 11 27.26 6.28 -33.39
N ASP A 12 27.43 6.93 -34.55
CA ASP A 12 26.73 8.19 -34.86
C ASP A 12 25.22 8.00 -35.12
N HIS A 13 24.81 6.76 -35.40
CA HIS A 13 23.41 6.39 -35.60
C HIS A 13 23.06 5.15 -34.78
N VAL A 14 22.35 5.37 -33.68
CA VAL A 14 21.77 4.28 -32.88
C VAL A 14 20.72 3.57 -33.75
N PRO A 15 20.88 2.28 -34.07
CA PRO A 15 19.92 1.58 -34.91
C PRO A 15 18.57 1.48 -34.20
N GLN A 16 17.51 1.91 -34.88
CA GLN A 16 16.15 1.92 -34.34
C GLN A 16 15.71 0.50 -33.97
N THR A 17 15.18 0.33 -32.76
CA THR A 17 14.82 -1.02 -32.26
C THR A 17 13.55 -1.53 -32.94
N LEU A 18 13.39 -2.85 -33.05
CA LEU A 18 12.15 -3.46 -33.57
C LEU A 18 10.90 -3.03 -32.79
N ARG A 19 11.07 -2.72 -31.50
CA ARG A 19 10.03 -2.13 -30.64
C ARG A 19 9.65 -0.72 -31.09
N GLU A 20 10.62 0.16 -31.30
CA GLU A 20 10.37 1.52 -31.80
C GLU A 20 9.66 1.50 -33.15
N ILE A 21 10.08 0.62 -34.06
CA ILE A 21 9.43 0.44 -35.36
C ILE A 21 7.97 -0.03 -35.18
N ALA A 22 7.72 -0.98 -34.28
CA ALA A 22 6.37 -1.48 -34.01
C ALA A 22 5.47 -0.41 -33.37
N VAL A 23 5.98 0.38 -32.42
CA VAL A 23 5.28 1.52 -31.81
C VAL A 23 4.88 2.52 -32.89
N GLU A 24 5.82 2.94 -33.74
CA GLU A 24 5.57 3.97 -34.74
C GLU A 24 4.52 3.52 -35.77
N ARG A 25 4.58 2.25 -36.20
CA ARG A 25 3.61 1.69 -37.15
C ARG A 25 2.19 1.63 -36.58
N ILE A 26 2.05 1.20 -35.32
CA ILE A 26 0.73 1.15 -34.65
C ILE A 26 0.23 2.56 -34.36
N ARG A 27 1.11 3.48 -33.92
CA ARG A 27 0.78 4.90 -33.71
C ARG A 27 0.23 5.52 -34.99
N ALA A 28 0.96 5.39 -36.11
CA ALA A 28 0.52 5.90 -37.40
C ALA A 28 -0.83 5.30 -37.85
N ALA A 29 -1.09 4.01 -37.57
CA ALA A 29 -2.37 3.39 -37.86
C ALA A 29 -3.53 3.96 -37.02
N ILE A 30 -3.29 4.32 -35.75
CA ILE A 30 -4.28 4.98 -34.88
C ILE A 30 -4.53 6.43 -35.34
N VAL A 31 -3.46 7.19 -35.60
CA VAL A 31 -3.55 8.60 -36.00
C VAL A 31 -4.25 8.77 -37.35
N SER A 32 -3.90 7.94 -38.35
CA SER A 32 -4.55 7.93 -39.68
C SER A 32 -5.99 7.40 -39.66
N GLY A 33 -6.46 6.84 -38.54
CA GLY A 33 -7.80 6.27 -38.41
C GLY A 33 -7.97 4.88 -39.02
N ARG A 34 -6.89 4.24 -39.51
CA ARG A 34 -6.88 2.82 -39.91
C ARG A 34 -7.25 1.91 -38.74
N PHE A 35 -6.84 2.27 -37.53
CA PHE A 35 -7.33 1.69 -36.28
C PHE A 35 -8.33 2.66 -35.63
N PRO A 36 -9.65 2.47 -35.83
CA PRO A 36 -10.64 3.39 -35.31
C PRO A 36 -10.73 3.34 -33.78
N SER A 37 -11.18 4.44 -33.17
CA SER A 37 -11.39 4.51 -31.72
C SER A 37 -12.31 3.40 -31.22
N GLY A 38 -11.89 2.70 -30.17
CA GLY A 38 -12.56 1.53 -29.62
C GLY A 38 -12.26 0.21 -30.34
N LEU A 39 -11.42 0.20 -31.38
CA LEU A 39 -10.96 -1.04 -32.00
C LEU A 39 -10.17 -1.86 -30.99
N ARG A 40 -10.49 -3.14 -30.88
CA ARG A 40 -9.73 -4.09 -30.07
C ARG A 40 -8.42 -4.47 -30.77
N LEU A 41 -7.30 -4.21 -30.10
CA LEU A 41 -5.97 -4.55 -30.57
C LEU A 41 -5.62 -5.98 -30.16
N VAL A 42 -5.96 -6.94 -31.01
CA VAL A 42 -5.68 -8.36 -30.74
C VAL A 42 -4.19 -8.62 -31.00
N GLU A 43 -3.43 -8.98 -29.95
CA GLU A 43 -1.98 -9.23 -30.02
C GLU A 43 -1.58 -10.16 -31.17
N ARG A 44 -2.33 -11.26 -31.36
CA ARG A 44 -2.07 -12.23 -32.43
C ARG A 44 -2.15 -11.59 -33.82
N ASN A 45 -3.17 -10.77 -34.07
CA ASN A 45 -3.34 -10.12 -35.36
C ASN A 45 -2.23 -9.10 -35.62
N LEU A 46 -1.76 -8.39 -34.59
CA LEU A 46 -0.66 -7.43 -34.71
C LEU A 46 0.68 -8.13 -34.94
N VAL A 47 0.92 -9.28 -34.31
CA VAL A 47 2.08 -10.15 -34.61
C VAL A 47 2.08 -10.54 -36.08
N ASP A 48 0.93 -11.02 -36.58
CA ASP A 48 0.80 -11.46 -37.97
C ASP A 48 0.96 -10.30 -38.98
N GLN A 49 0.45 -9.10 -38.63
CA GLN A 49 0.49 -7.91 -39.50
C GLN A 49 1.85 -7.22 -39.54
N LEU A 50 2.58 -7.19 -38.41
CA LEU A 50 3.86 -6.47 -38.28
C LEU A 50 5.08 -7.39 -38.41
N GLY A 51 4.89 -8.71 -38.37
CA GLY A 51 5.98 -9.68 -38.52
C GLY A 51 6.98 -9.69 -37.35
N VAL A 52 6.56 -9.22 -36.17
CA VAL A 52 7.41 -9.13 -34.96
C VAL A 52 6.91 -10.05 -33.85
N SER A 53 7.78 -10.38 -32.89
CA SER A 53 7.43 -11.30 -31.80
C SER A 53 6.32 -10.74 -30.90
N ARG A 54 5.60 -11.64 -30.22
CA ARG A 54 4.55 -11.28 -29.26
C ARG A 54 5.05 -10.40 -28.10
N SER A 55 6.32 -10.53 -27.71
CA SER A 55 6.93 -9.68 -26.68
C SER A 55 7.04 -8.23 -27.17
N VAL A 56 7.49 -8.03 -28.41
CA VAL A 56 7.64 -6.71 -29.03
C VAL A 56 6.27 -6.02 -29.16
N ILE A 57 5.22 -6.76 -29.55
CA ILE A 57 3.85 -6.22 -29.60
C ILE A 57 3.33 -5.81 -28.22
N ARG A 58 3.59 -6.60 -27.18
CA ARG A 58 3.17 -6.27 -25.80
C ARG A 58 3.87 -5.02 -25.28
N GLU A 59 5.16 -4.89 -25.54
CA GLU A 59 5.90 -3.68 -25.20
C GLU A 59 5.41 -2.47 -25.98
N ALA A 60 5.14 -2.62 -27.27
CA ALA A 60 4.60 -1.54 -28.09
C ALA A 60 3.21 -1.09 -27.60
N ILE A 61 2.33 -2.03 -27.25
CA ILE A 61 1.01 -1.74 -26.68
C ILE A 61 1.14 -1.02 -25.34
N ARG A 62 2.07 -1.44 -24.46
CA ARG A 62 2.32 -0.75 -23.18
C ARG A 62 2.83 0.67 -23.38
N TYR A 63 3.68 0.88 -24.37
CA TYR A 63 4.18 2.22 -24.70
C TYR A 63 3.04 3.13 -25.19
N LEU A 64 2.19 2.62 -26.07
CA LEU A 64 1.00 3.34 -26.56
C LEU A 64 -0.09 3.51 -25.48
N GLU A 65 -0.14 2.62 -24.48
CA GLU A 65 -0.97 2.77 -23.29
C GLU A 65 -0.44 3.90 -22.39
N ALA A 66 0.88 3.99 -22.21
CA ALA A 66 1.51 5.11 -21.49
C ALA A 66 1.27 6.46 -22.19
N GLU A 67 1.24 6.49 -23.52
CA GLU A 67 0.84 7.66 -24.33
C GLU A 67 -0.66 7.96 -24.28
N GLY A 68 -1.47 7.01 -23.81
CA GLY A 68 -2.94 7.10 -23.76
C GLY A 68 -3.62 6.96 -25.13
N LEU A 69 -2.92 6.40 -26.12
CA LEU A 69 -3.49 6.01 -27.43
C LEU A 69 -4.21 4.66 -27.35
N VAL A 70 -3.86 3.85 -26.36
CA VAL A 70 -4.48 2.54 -26.07
C VAL A 70 -4.98 2.53 -24.63
N GLU A 71 -6.16 1.97 -24.39
CA GLU A 71 -6.70 1.70 -23.06
C GLU A 71 -6.87 0.18 -22.90
N VAL A 72 -6.45 -0.41 -21.76
CA VAL A 72 -6.68 -1.83 -21.48
C VAL A 72 -7.98 -2.01 -20.69
N LEU A 73 -8.98 -2.61 -21.33
CA LEU A 73 -10.28 -2.85 -20.71
C LEU A 73 -10.32 -4.22 -20.00
N PRO A 74 -10.89 -4.31 -18.78
CA PRO A 74 -11.07 -5.58 -18.09
C PRO A 74 -11.86 -6.57 -18.96
N ARG A 75 -11.30 -7.77 -19.20
CA ARG A 75 -11.84 -8.87 -20.03
C ARG A 75 -11.80 -8.67 -21.56
N SER A 76 -11.61 -7.45 -22.06
CA SER A 76 -11.53 -7.16 -23.51
C SER A 76 -10.09 -6.92 -23.99
N GLY A 77 -9.12 -6.72 -23.10
CA GLY A 77 -7.72 -6.47 -23.50
C GLY A 77 -7.52 -5.06 -24.05
N PRO A 78 -6.38 -4.79 -24.74
CA PRO A 78 -6.05 -3.46 -25.24
C PRO A 78 -7.01 -3.04 -26.36
N VAL A 79 -7.52 -1.82 -26.27
CA VAL A 79 -8.37 -1.17 -27.28
C VAL A 79 -7.83 0.21 -27.61
N VAL A 80 -8.02 0.69 -28.83
CA VAL A 80 -7.69 2.09 -29.17
C VAL A 80 -8.54 3.02 -28.32
N ALA A 81 -7.91 3.98 -27.65
CA ALA A 81 -8.57 4.87 -26.70
C ALA A 81 -9.76 5.60 -27.33
N THR A 82 -10.87 5.68 -26.58
CA THR A 82 -12.04 6.47 -26.96
C THR A 82 -12.04 7.81 -26.25
N LEU A 83 -12.15 8.90 -27.01
CA LEU A 83 -12.14 10.25 -26.47
C LEU A 83 -13.53 10.89 -26.60
N ASP A 84 -14.11 11.25 -25.45
CA ASP A 84 -15.34 12.04 -25.37
C ASP A 84 -15.02 13.55 -25.30
N TRP A 85 -16.01 14.40 -25.57
CA TRP A 85 -15.81 15.85 -25.55
C TRP A 85 -15.40 16.36 -24.17
N GLU A 86 -15.91 15.80 -23.07
CA GLU A 86 -15.61 16.30 -21.72
C GLU A 86 -14.13 16.08 -21.35
N ARG A 87 -13.54 14.96 -21.78
CA ARG A 87 -12.10 14.70 -21.66
C ARG A 87 -11.29 15.58 -22.60
N ALA A 88 -11.72 15.72 -23.86
CA ALA A 88 -11.04 16.58 -24.83
C ALA A 88 -11.01 18.04 -24.36
N ARG A 89 -12.12 18.56 -23.82
CA ARG A 89 -12.24 19.91 -23.27
C ARG A 89 -11.21 20.18 -22.17
N GLN A 90 -11.05 19.26 -21.22
CA GLN A 90 -10.05 19.38 -20.16
C GLN A 90 -8.62 19.42 -20.70
N ILE A 91 -8.34 18.65 -21.76
CA ILE A 91 -7.03 18.66 -22.43
C ILE A 91 -6.78 20.04 -23.08
N TYR A 92 -7.77 20.59 -23.80
CA TYR A 92 -7.66 21.93 -24.39
C TYR A 92 -7.51 23.03 -23.31
N ASP A 93 -8.20 22.93 -22.19
CA ASP A 93 -8.10 23.91 -21.09
C ASP A 93 -6.69 23.95 -20.48
N ILE A 94 -6.07 22.78 -20.28
CA ILE A 94 -4.70 22.67 -19.74
C ILE A 94 -3.69 23.19 -20.77
N ARG A 95 -3.81 22.74 -22.03
CA ARG A 95 -2.95 23.19 -23.12
C ARG A 95 -3.01 24.69 -23.29
N LEU A 96 -4.19 25.29 -23.24
CA LEU A 96 -4.35 26.73 -23.39
C LEU A 96 -3.61 27.54 -22.33
N ARG A 97 -3.56 27.07 -21.09
CA ARG A 97 -2.81 27.76 -20.02
C ARG A 97 -1.30 27.61 -20.20
N LEU A 98 -0.84 26.41 -20.54
CA LEU A 98 0.59 26.11 -20.63
C LEU A 98 1.22 26.66 -21.92
N GLU A 99 0.57 26.46 -23.08
CA GLU A 99 1.08 26.92 -24.37
C GLU A 99 1.08 28.45 -24.46
N ALA A 100 0.08 29.13 -23.87
CA ALA A 100 0.02 30.59 -23.87
C ALA A 100 1.12 31.21 -22.99
N ALA A 101 1.37 30.64 -21.80
CA ALA A 101 2.46 31.07 -20.93
C ALA A 101 3.84 30.85 -21.59
N ALA A 102 4.05 29.69 -22.21
CA ALA A 102 5.30 29.38 -22.90
C ALA A 102 5.57 30.33 -24.07
N ALA A 103 4.55 30.66 -24.88
CA ALA A 103 4.68 31.61 -25.98
C ALA A 103 5.01 33.04 -25.50
N ALA A 104 4.35 33.51 -24.44
CA ALA A 104 4.62 34.81 -23.84
C ALA A 104 6.05 34.91 -23.27
N ASP A 105 6.49 33.86 -22.56
CA ASP A 105 7.84 33.82 -21.98
C ASP A 105 8.93 33.66 -23.06
N PHE A 106 8.66 32.92 -24.14
CA PHE A 106 9.57 32.89 -25.30
C PHE A 106 9.73 34.30 -25.88
N ALA A 107 8.62 34.99 -26.16
CA ALA A 107 8.64 36.33 -26.74
C ALA A 107 9.42 37.33 -25.86
N ARG A 108 9.32 37.15 -24.52
CA ARG A 108 10.01 37.99 -23.53
C ARG A 108 11.51 37.70 -23.43
N ASN A 109 11.90 36.42 -23.44
CA ASN A 109 13.22 36.00 -22.94
C ASN A 109 14.14 35.38 -24.00
N ALA A 110 13.66 35.04 -25.19
CA ALA A 110 14.44 34.29 -26.17
C ALA A 110 15.64 35.07 -26.73
N ASP A 111 16.74 34.36 -27.00
CA ASP A 111 17.91 34.89 -27.70
C ASP A 111 17.75 34.81 -29.24
N ASN A 112 18.75 35.29 -29.99
CA ASN A 112 18.72 35.24 -31.45
C ASN A 112 18.78 33.81 -32.01
N ALA A 113 19.43 32.89 -31.30
CA ALA A 113 19.56 31.51 -31.73
C ALA A 113 18.22 30.75 -31.59
N ALA A 114 17.51 30.96 -30.48
CA ALA A 114 16.16 30.44 -30.25
C ALA A 114 15.17 30.97 -31.29
N ARG A 115 15.22 32.27 -31.60
CA ARG A 115 14.38 32.85 -32.68
C ARG A 115 14.67 32.23 -34.05
N ALA A 116 15.93 31.96 -34.38
CA ALA A 116 16.30 31.30 -35.62
C ALA A 116 15.75 29.86 -35.69
N ARG A 117 15.84 29.09 -34.59
CA ARG A 117 15.25 27.74 -34.51
C ARG A 117 13.73 27.74 -34.66
N LEU A 118 13.04 28.70 -34.05
CA LEU A 118 11.58 28.84 -34.22
C LEU A 118 11.20 29.18 -35.67
N ALA A 119 11.97 30.04 -36.35
CA ALA A 119 11.76 30.35 -37.76
C ALA A 119 12.00 29.13 -38.67
N GLU A 120 13.01 28.31 -38.37
CA GLU A 120 13.25 27.05 -39.06
C GLU A 120 12.09 26.06 -38.84
N ALA A 121 11.64 25.89 -37.59
CA ALA A 121 10.51 25.03 -37.23
C ALA A 121 9.21 25.48 -37.91
N LEU A 122 8.97 26.79 -38.04
CA LEU A 122 7.84 27.34 -38.78
C LEU A 122 7.92 27.00 -40.28
N SER A 123 9.10 27.11 -40.90
CA SER A 123 9.28 26.76 -42.31
C SER A 123 9.02 25.26 -42.57
N LEU A 124 9.47 24.39 -41.67
CA LEU A 124 9.17 22.96 -41.73
C LEU A 124 7.67 22.69 -41.60
N LEU A 125 7.00 23.39 -40.68
CA LEU A 125 5.56 23.28 -40.48
C LEU A 125 4.77 23.76 -41.71
N GLN A 126 5.17 24.87 -42.34
CA GLN A 126 4.55 25.36 -43.57
C GLN A 126 4.63 24.33 -44.71
N LYS A 127 5.81 23.72 -44.92
CA LYS A 127 5.97 22.65 -45.91
C LYS A 127 5.13 21.42 -45.56
N ALA A 128 4.97 21.10 -44.28
CA ALA A 128 4.16 19.97 -43.84
C ALA A 128 2.66 20.18 -44.10
N PHE A 129 2.16 21.42 -44.13
CA PHE A 129 0.77 21.71 -44.52
C PHE A 129 0.49 21.45 -46.02
N GLU A 130 1.52 21.39 -46.86
CA GLU A 130 1.41 21.04 -48.28
C GLU A 130 1.45 19.52 -48.52
N SER A 131 1.72 18.72 -47.48
CA SER A 131 1.79 17.26 -47.54
C SER A 131 0.43 16.62 -47.26
N ASP A 132 0.07 15.60 -48.03
CA ASP A 132 -1.12 14.75 -47.79
C ASP A 132 -0.92 13.72 -46.66
N ASP A 133 0.24 13.69 -45.99
CA ASP A 133 0.54 12.76 -44.90
C ASP A 133 0.27 13.40 -43.51
N PRO A 134 -0.77 12.94 -42.76
CA PRO A 134 -1.08 13.45 -41.43
C PRO A 134 0.04 13.28 -40.41
N GLN A 135 0.95 12.31 -40.60
CA GLN A 135 2.07 12.07 -39.69
C GLN A 135 3.14 13.15 -39.84
N VAL A 136 3.44 13.58 -41.07
CA VAL A 136 4.40 14.66 -41.36
C VAL A 136 3.94 15.97 -40.70
N LEU A 137 2.64 16.28 -40.80
CA LEU A 137 2.06 17.43 -40.13
C LEU A 137 2.11 17.34 -38.60
N TYR A 138 1.88 16.16 -38.04
CA TYR A 138 1.96 15.93 -36.59
C TYR A 138 3.38 16.15 -36.05
N ASP A 139 4.39 15.59 -36.72
CA ASP A 139 5.78 15.69 -36.30
C ASP A 139 6.27 17.15 -36.40
N ALA A 140 5.96 17.84 -37.49
CA ALA A 140 6.32 19.26 -37.67
C ALA A 140 5.63 20.17 -36.63
N THR A 141 4.36 19.89 -36.31
CA THR A 141 3.64 20.64 -35.27
C THR A 141 4.24 20.38 -33.88
N THR A 142 4.66 19.14 -33.61
CA THR A 142 5.31 18.77 -32.34
C THR A 142 6.63 19.53 -32.18
N ARG A 143 7.49 19.54 -33.20
CA ARG A 143 8.76 20.28 -33.18
C ARG A 143 8.55 21.79 -33.00
N PHE A 144 7.53 22.37 -33.64
CA PHE A 144 7.20 23.79 -33.47
C PHE A 144 6.88 24.16 -32.02
N TYR A 145 6.01 23.39 -31.35
CA TYR A 145 5.70 23.65 -29.94
C TYR A 145 6.86 23.29 -29.02
N GLU A 146 7.63 22.24 -29.32
CA GLU A 146 8.82 21.89 -28.54
C GLU A 146 9.80 23.05 -28.44
N GLU A 147 10.11 23.71 -29.57
CA GLU A 147 10.98 24.90 -29.58
C GLU A 147 10.39 26.03 -28.71
N ILE A 148 9.08 26.28 -28.78
CA ILE A 148 8.41 27.31 -27.97
C ILE A 148 8.58 27.04 -26.48
N PHE A 149 8.39 25.80 -26.03
CA PHE A 149 8.50 25.49 -24.60
C PHE A 149 9.94 25.44 -24.11
N THR A 150 10.81 24.72 -24.84
CA THR A 150 12.19 24.46 -24.41
C THR A 150 13.01 25.74 -24.40
N SER A 151 12.88 26.59 -25.42
CA SER A 151 13.58 27.88 -25.47
C SER A 151 13.03 28.92 -24.48
N ALA A 152 11.82 28.71 -23.96
CA ALA A 152 11.25 29.51 -22.88
C ALA A 152 11.59 28.96 -21.46
N GLY A 153 12.34 27.85 -21.37
CA GLY A 153 12.71 27.21 -20.09
C GLY A 153 11.62 26.32 -19.48
N HIS A 154 10.56 26.01 -20.22
CA HIS A 154 9.37 25.29 -19.75
C HIS A 154 9.44 23.77 -20.03
N HIS A 155 10.54 23.11 -19.66
CA HIS A 155 10.78 21.69 -19.98
C HIS A 155 9.74 20.73 -19.36
N ILE A 156 9.35 20.95 -18.10
CA ILE A 156 8.33 20.12 -17.44
C ILE A 156 6.94 20.35 -18.06
N ALA A 157 6.61 21.59 -18.41
CA ALA A 157 5.33 21.86 -19.07
C ALA A 157 5.27 21.25 -20.48
N TRP A 158 6.40 21.18 -21.20
CA TRP A 158 6.51 20.43 -22.45
C TRP A 158 6.19 18.95 -22.27
N GLU A 159 6.77 18.28 -21.28
CA GLU A 159 6.49 16.85 -21.02
C GLU A 159 4.99 16.58 -20.73
N ILE A 160 4.33 17.51 -20.03
CA ILE A 160 2.90 17.43 -19.76
C ILE A 160 2.10 17.61 -21.05
N VAL A 161 2.37 18.69 -21.80
CA VAL A 161 1.66 19.01 -23.04
C VAL A 161 1.89 17.94 -24.12
N HIS A 162 3.11 17.41 -24.24
CA HIS A 162 3.45 16.34 -25.19
C HIS A 162 2.65 15.06 -24.91
N ARG A 163 2.55 14.62 -23.64
CA ARG A 163 1.71 13.47 -23.27
C ARG A 163 0.23 13.71 -23.53
N LEU A 164 -0.26 14.90 -23.23
CA LEU A 164 -1.66 15.28 -23.51
C LEU A 164 -1.94 15.31 -25.02
N ASN A 165 -0.98 15.77 -25.82
CA ASN A 165 -1.04 15.81 -27.27
C ASN A 165 -1.17 14.41 -27.89
N GLY A 166 -0.52 13.39 -27.33
CA GLY A 166 -0.70 12.00 -27.74
C GLY A 166 -2.17 11.57 -27.71
N ARG A 167 -2.88 11.89 -26.62
CA ARG A 167 -4.30 11.52 -26.41
C ARG A 167 -5.27 12.20 -27.38
N ILE A 168 -4.92 13.36 -27.91
CA ILE A 168 -5.73 14.11 -28.89
C ILE A 168 -5.09 14.14 -30.28
N SER A 169 -4.05 13.35 -30.55
CA SER A 169 -3.26 13.36 -31.79
C SER A 169 -4.14 13.33 -33.05
N ARG A 170 -5.13 12.42 -33.09
CA ARG A 170 -6.11 12.33 -34.17
C ARG A 170 -7.01 13.57 -34.28
N LEU A 171 -7.49 14.12 -33.15
CA LEU A 171 -8.28 15.36 -33.18
C LEU A 171 -7.44 16.56 -33.61
N ARG A 172 -6.14 16.61 -33.26
CA ARG A 172 -5.22 17.66 -33.73
C ARG A 172 -5.05 17.58 -35.23
N ALA A 173 -4.81 16.40 -35.80
CA ALA A 173 -4.74 16.22 -37.25
C ALA A 173 -6.03 16.69 -37.95
N LEU A 174 -7.20 16.24 -37.48
CA LEU A 174 -8.49 16.61 -38.07
C LEU A 174 -8.82 18.09 -37.92
N THR A 175 -8.50 18.69 -36.77
CA THR A 175 -8.77 20.11 -36.56
C THR A 175 -7.84 20.98 -37.40
N LEU A 176 -6.56 20.61 -37.56
CA LEU A 176 -5.59 21.34 -38.37
C LEU A 176 -5.90 21.25 -39.87
N ALA A 177 -6.38 20.08 -40.35
CA ALA A 177 -6.78 19.85 -41.74
C ALA A 177 -8.20 20.33 -42.08
N SER A 178 -8.99 20.77 -41.10
CA SER A 178 -10.37 21.20 -41.29
C SER A 178 -10.46 22.51 -42.09
N THR A 179 -11.23 22.49 -43.18
CA THR A 179 -11.59 23.68 -43.99
C THR A 179 -12.69 24.54 -43.34
N ASP A 180 -13.34 24.04 -42.27
CA ASP A 180 -14.41 24.70 -41.50
C ASP A 180 -13.90 25.81 -40.53
N ARG A 181 -12.85 26.55 -40.94
CA ARG A 181 -12.22 27.64 -40.17
C ARG A 181 -12.36 28.96 -40.90
N ARG A 182 -12.52 30.07 -40.14
CA ARG A 182 -12.40 31.45 -40.68
C ARG A 182 -10.96 31.78 -41.12
N VAL A 183 -9.97 31.21 -40.45
CA VAL A 183 -8.53 31.35 -40.70
C VAL A 183 -7.91 29.95 -40.67
N SER A 184 -7.11 29.58 -41.69
CA SER A 184 -6.54 28.23 -41.77
C SER A 184 -5.66 27.91 -40.55
N GLY A 185 -5.51 26.62 -40.22
CA GLY A 185 -4.61 26.17 -39.15
C GLY A 185 -3.19 26.69 -39.34
N GLN A 186 -2.72 26.71 -40.59
CA GLN A 186 -1.44 27.28 -40.99
C GLN A 186 -1.32 28.77 -40.66
N ALA A 187 -2.32 29.59 -41.03
CA ALA A 187 -2.29 31.02 -40.76
C ALA A 187 -2.33 31.35 -39.25
N ARG A 188 -3.01 30.54 -38.43
CA ARG A 188 -2.97 30.70 -36.96
C ARG A 188 -1.58 30.40 -36.37
N MET A 189 -0.93 29.34 -36.85
CA MET A 189 0.42 28.97 -36.42
C MET A 189 1.45 30.03 -36.85
N GLN A 190 1.25 30.63 -38.02
CA GLN A 190 2.03 31.77 -38.51
C GLN A 190 1.91 32.98 -37.56
N CYS A 191 0.68 33.37 -37.16
CA CYS A 191 0.48 34.50 -36.25
C CYS A 191 1.17 34.30 -34.88
N ILE A 192 1.18 33.06 -34.35
CA ILE A 192 1.88 32.74 -33.10
C ILE A 192 3.39 33.01 -33.26
N ALA A 193 3.98 32.49 -34.33
CA ALA A 193 5.41 32.66 -34.58
C ALA A 193 5.77 34.13 -34.84
N GLU A 194 4.96 34.87 -35.61
CA GLU A 194 5.17 36.29 -35.90
C GLU A 194 5.12 37.15 -34.63
N ALA A 195 4.15 36.91 -33.75
CA ALA A 195 4.06 37.63 -32.47
C ALA A 195 5.27 37.35 -31.56
N ILE A 196 5.73 36.09 -31.52
CA ILE A 196 6.94 35.72 -30.78
C ILE A 196 8.19 36.38 -31.38
N LEU A 197 8.35 36.38 -32.70
CA LEU A 197 9.49 36.97 -33.40
C LEU A 197 9.50 38.50 -33.30
N ALA A 198 8.32 39.14 -33.23
CA ALA A 198 8.15 40.56 -32.97
C ALA A 198 8.43 40.96 -31.50
N ARG A 199 8.69 40.00 -30.61
CA ARG A 199 8.92 40.19 -29.16
C ARG A 199 7.73 40.82 -28.45
N ASP A 200 6.52 40.46 -28.88
CA ASP A 200 5.28 40.93 -28.26
C ASP A 200 4.67 39.78 -27.43
N PRO A 201 4.90 39.73 -26.11
CA PRO A 201 4.41 38.66 -25.26
C PRO A 201 2.88 38.62 -25.17
N ASP A 202 2.21 39.78 -25.20
CA ASP A 202 0.76 39.87 -25.09
C ASP A 202 0.10 39.40 -26.40
N ALA A 203 0.66 39.79 -27.55
CA ALA A 203 0.21 39.30 -28.84
C ALA A 203 0.48 37.78 -29.01
N ALA A 204 1.61 37.28 -28.51
CA ALA A 204 1.94 35.85 -28.56
C ALA A 204 0.96 35.02 -27.71
N GLU A 205 0.66 35.48 -26.49
CA GLU A 205 -0.33 34.86 -25.62
C GLU A 205 -1.72 34.84 -26.27
N HIS A 206 -2.13 35.98 -26.83
CA HIS A 206 -3.42 36.12 -27.50
C HIS A 206 -3.55 35.19 -28.71
N ALA A 207 -2.52 35.13 -29.58
CA ALA A 207 -2.51 34.27 -30.76
C ALA A 207 -2.66 32.79 -30.42
N VAL A 208 -2.01 32.31 -29.35
CA VAL A 208 -2.16 30.92 -28.86
C VAL A 208 -3.57 30.66 -28.34
N ARG A 209 -4.12 31.58 -27.54
CA ARG A 209 -5.48 31.46 -26.99
C ARG A 209 -6.53 31.37 -28.11
N GLU A 210 -6.41 32.20 -29.14
CA GLU A 210 -7.30 32.14 -30.31
C GLU A 210 -7.17 30.80 -31.05
N HIS A 211 -5.94 30.37 -31.36
CA HIS A 211 -5.70 29.10 -32.06
C HIS A 211 -6.33 27.90 -31.33
N LEU A 212 -6.11 27.78 -30.02
CA LEU A 212 -6.59 26.66 -29.23
C LEU A 212 -8.10 26.71 -28.97
N THR A 213 -8.68 27.91 -28.82
CA THR A 213 -10.13 28.07 -28.66
C THR A 213 -10.87 27.63 -29.92
N GLU A 214 -10.38 28.03 -31.10
CA GLU A 214 -10.96 27.60 -32.38
C GLU A 214 -10.78 26.08 -32.58
N ALA A 215 -9.58 25.55 -32.31
CA ALA A 215 -9.34 24.11 -32.42
C ALA A 215 -10.27 23.29 -31.51
N ALA A 216 -10.52 23.76 -30.29
CA ALA A 216 -11.46 23.14 -29.35
C ALA A 216 -12.90 23.16 -29.86
N GLN A 217 -13.36 24.26 -30.48
CA GLN A 217 -14.70 24.35 -31.05
C GLN A 217 -14.91 23.37 -32.22
N ILE A 218 -13.91 23.22 -33.10
CA ILE A 218 -13.97 22.27 -34.21
C ILE A 218 -13.95 20.84 -33.69
N ALA A 219 -13.06 20.54 -32.72
CA ALA A 219 -13.01 19.23 -32.07
C ALA A 219 -14.36 18.85 -31.44
N LYS A 220 -15.04 19.81 -30.79
CA LYS A 220 -16.38 19.62 -30.24
C LYS A 220 -17.38 19.19 -31.31
N ARG A 221 -17.47 19.92 -32.43
CA ARG A 221 -18.39 19.58 -33.54
C ARG A 221 -18.09 18.19 -34.14
N LEU A 222 -16.81 17.85 -34.29
CA LEU A 222 -16.38 16.56 -34.82
C LEU A 222 -16.74 15.38 -33.89
N LEU A 223 -16.63 15.57 -32.58
CA LEU A 223 -16.99 14.54 -31.60
C LEU A 223 -18.52 14.40 -31.46
N GLU A 224 -19.26 15.51 -31.41
CA GLU A 224 -20.73 15.51 -31.31
C GLU A 224 -21.40 14.89 -32.54
N SER A 225 -20.86 15.12 -33.75
CA SER A 225 -21.36 14.49 -34.99
C SER A 225 -21.09 12.98 -35.07
N GLN A 226 -19.96 12.51 -34.53
CA GLN A 226 -19.63 11.08 -34.44
C GLN A 226 -20.54 10.34 -33.45
N GLU A 227 -20.93 10.98 -32.34
CA GLU A 227 -21.91 10.44 -31.39
C GLU A 227 -23.32 10.35 -32.00
N ALA A 228 -23.76 11.38 -32.73
CA ALA A 228 -25.06 11.39 -33.41
C ALA A 228 -25.18 10.27 -34.47
N THR A 229 -24.08 9.94 -35.15
CA THR A 229 -24.04 8.88 -36.17
C THR A 229 -24.08 7.48 -35.55
N LYS A 230 -23.44 7.27 -34.38
CA LYS A 230 -23.53 6.03 -33.59
C LYS A 230 -24.95 5.75 -33.07
N ILE A 231 -25.70 6.79 -32.72
CA ILE A 231 -27.07 6.67 -32.20
C ILE A 231 -28.07 6.28 -33.31
N LYS A 232 -27.85 6.72 -34.55
CA LYS A 232 -28.70 6.35 -35.71
C LYS A 232 -28.49 4.91 -36.20
N GLY A 233 -27.36 4.28 -35.90
CA GLY A 233 -27.00 2.94 -36.38
C GLY A 233 -27.50 1.75 -35.54
N VAL A 234 -28.14 1.98 -34.38
CA VAL A 234 -28.58 0.89 -33.48
C VAL A 234 -30.04 1.08 -33.09
N SER A 235 -30.94 0.54 -33.92
CA SER A 235 -32.38 0.40 -33.64
C SER A 235 -32.59 -0.61 -32.50
N ARG A 236 -32.75 -0.08 -31.28
CA ARG A 236 -33.07 -0.80 -30.04
C ARG A 236 -34.41 -1.58 -30.10
N ALA A 237 -35.24 -1.31 -31.10
CA ALA A 237 -36.58 -1.89 -31.25
C ALA A 237 -36.58 -3.29 -31.89
N GLU A 238 -35.54 -3.64 -32.67
CA GLU A 238 -35.47 -4.94 -33.37
C GLU A 238 -34.75 -6.02 -32.54
N MET A 239 -33.75 -5.66 -31.73
CA MET A 239 -33.06 -6.61 -30.84
C MET A 239 -33.93 -7.13 -29.68
N LEU A 240 -34.90 -6.34 -29.20
CA LEU A 240 -35.77 -6.73 -28.08
C LEU A 240 -36.84 -7.78 -28.45
N ARG A 241 -37.07 -8.03 -29.75
CA ARG A 241 -38.06 -9.02 -30.21
C ARG A 241 -37.49 -10.44 -30.38
N ALA A 242 -36.17 -10.60 -30.46
CA ALA A 242 -35.55 -11.91 -30.71
C ALA A 242 -35.10 -12.67 -29.44
N ALA A 243 -35.10 -12.05 -28.26
CA ALA A 243 -34.46 -12.61 -27.06
C ALA A 243 -35.41 -13.11 -25.95
N SER A 244 -36.71 -13.33 -26.23
CA SER A 244 -37.68 -13.76 -25.20
C SER A 244 -38.34 -15.14 -25.38
N ALA A 245 -37.86 -16.00 -26.29
CA ALA A 245 -38.55 -17.27 -26.59
C ALA A 245 -37.79 -18.56 -26.22
N ALA A 246 -36.57 -18.51 -25.69
CA ALA A 246 -35.84 -19.74 -25.34
C ALA A 246 -35.11 -19.58 -24.01
N THR A 247 -35.52 -20.37 -23.01
CA THR A 247 -34.81 -20.77 -21.77
C THR A 247 -35.66 -20.55 -20.51
N LEU A 248 -36.83 -21.20 -20.43
CA LEU A 248 -37.54 -21.42 -19.16
C LEU A 248 -38.28 -22.77 -19.21
N ARG A 249 -37.53 -23.87 -19.08
CA ARG A 249 -38.08 -25.19 -18.69
C ARG A 249 -36.94 -26.16 -18.35
N LYS A 250 -36.51 -26.17 -17.09
CA LYS A 250 -36.18 -27.37 -16.30
C LYS A 250 -35.60 -26.97 -14.94
N ALA A 251 -35.97 -27.76 -13.92
CA ALA A 251 -35.48 -27.78 -12.54
C ALA A 251 -36.17 -26.84 -11.54
N ARG A 252 -37.36 -27.29 -11.10
CA ARG A 252 -37.93 -27.06 -9.77
C ARG A 252 -37.24 -28.00 -8.76
N GLY A 253 -37.15 -27.56 -7.51
CA GLY A 253 -36.54 -28.24 -6.36
C GLY A 253 -35.22 -27.52 -6.04
N TRP A 254 -35.07 -26.71 -5.00
CA TRP A 254 -35.45 -26.96 -3.61
C TRP A 254 -36.04 -25.69 -2.97
N GLN A 255 -37.11 -25.85 -2.21
CA GLN A 255 -37.76 -24.80 -1.43
C GLN A 255 -37.26 -24.83 0.02
N SER A 256 -36.61 -23.76 0.45
CA SER A 256 -36.81 -23.09 1.75
C SER A 256 -35.95 -21.83 1.75
N TRP A 257 -36.36 -20.78 2.48
CA TRP A 257 -35.84 -19.40 2.45
C TRP A 257 -36.41 -18.48 1.36
N ARG A 258 -37.72 -18.22 1.42
CA ARG A 258 -38.34 -17.01 0.86
C ARG A 258 -38.98 -16.18 1.98
N LEU A 259 -38.32 -15.09 2.35
CA LEU A 259 -38.97 -13.81 2.65
C LEU A 259 -37.88 -12.72 2.61
N VAL A 260 -38.23 -11.60 1.95
CA VAL A 260 -37.40 -10.44 1.56
C VAL A 260 -36.85 -10.52 0.13
N GLY A 261 -37.73 -10.29 -0.84
CA GLY A 261 -37.40 -10.09 -2.26
C GLY A 261 -38.56 -9.47 -3.01
N THR A 262 -38.97 -8.25 -2.62
CA THR A 262 -40.04 -7.51 -3.32
C THR A 262 -40.02 -5.99 -3.09
N VAL A 263 -38.85 -5.38 -2.91
CA VAL A 263 -38.68 -3.93 -3.14
C VAL A 263 -37.29 -3.74 -3.74
N ILE A 264 -37.16 -2.86 -4.74
CA ILE A 264 -35.98 -2.55 -5.56
C ILE A 264 -35.92 -3.36 -6.87
N ASP A 265 -36.86 -3.07 -7.76
CA ASP A 265 -36.64 -3.23 -9.22
C ASP A 265 -37.16 -2.00 -10.02
N SER A 266 -37.31 -0.83 -9.36
CA SER A 266 -37.88 0.37 -9.99
C SER A 266 -37.09 1.68 -9.83
N THR A 267 -35.86 1.67 -9.32
CA THR A 267 -35.09 2.93 -9.09
C THR A 267 -33.66 2.95 -9.63
N ALA A 268 -33.18 1.91 -10.31
CA ALA A 268 -31.79 1.84 -10.76
C ALA A 268 -31.42 2.73 -11.98
N THR A 269 -32.34 3.55 -12.50
CA THR A 269 -32.11 4.36 -13.72
C THR A 269 -32.50 5.85 -13.61
N GLY A 270 -32.74 6.40 -12.42
CA GLY A 270 -33.22 7.78 -12.26
C GLY A 270 -32.37 8.71 -11.39
N ARG A 271 -31.60 9.61 -12.04
CA ARG A 271 -31.00 10.89 -11.58
C ARG A 271 -29.73 10.86 -10.70
N PRO A 272 -28.59 11.43 -11.17
CA PRO A 272 -27.37 11.65 -10.37
C PRO A 272 -27.34 13.02 -9.65
N ALA A 273 -28.49 13.60 -9.29
CA ALA A 273 -28.60 14.95 -8.74
C ALA A 273 -29.18 14.97 -7.32
N TRP A 274 -28.62 14.16 -6.40
CA TRP A 274 -28.73 14.43 -4.97
C TRP A 274 -27.46 15.17 -4.56
N SER A 275 -27.48 16.48 -4.80
CA SER A 275 -26.45 17.43 -4.39
C SER A 275 -26.44 17.62 -2.87
N CYS A 276 -25.27 17.97 -2.35
CA CYS A 276 -24.90 18.21 -0.96
C CYS A 276 -25.68 19.30 -0.19
N THR A 277 -26.95 19.59 -0.52
CA THR A 277 -27.71 20.71 0.07
C THR A 277 -28.98 20.30 0.84
N CYS A 278 -29.38 19.03 0.84
CA CYS A 278 -30.61 18.61 1.56
C CYS A 278 -30.38 17.88 2.90
N ALA A 279 -29.14 17.47 3.22
CA ALA A 279 -28.83 16.80 4.49
C ALA A 279 -28.95 17.72 5.72
N ALA A 280 -28.94 19.04 5.53
CA ALA A 280 -29.04 20.00 6.64
C ALA A 280 -30.48 20.27 7.14
N ARG A 281 -31.55 19.83 6.44
CA ARG A 281 -32.95 20.11 6.85
C ARG A 281 -33.76 18.91 7.34
N GLN A 282 -33.30 17.67 7.13
CA GLN A 282 -34.09 16.47 7.45
C GLN A 282 -33.65 15.70 8.71
N VAL A 283 -32.67 16.21 9.46
CA VAL A 283 -32.15 15.58 10.70
C VAL A 283 -32.99 15.90 11.95
N ARG A 284 -34.00 16.78 11.86
CA ARG A 284 -34.87 17.11 13.01
C ARG A 284 -36.05 16.16 13.25
N SER A 285 -36.33 15.19 12.38
CA SER A 285 -37.52 14.32 12.53
C SER A 285 -37.23 12.86 12.90
N TRP A 286 -35.98 12.47 13.09
CA TRP A 286 -35.59 11.09 13.43
C TRP A 286 -35.02 11.01 14.85
N SER A 287 -35.79 11.46 15.82
CA SER A 287 -35.54 11.26 17.25
C SER A 287 -36.73 10.58 17.90
N SER A 288 -36.88 9.27 17.66
CA SER A 288 -37.69 8.33 18.46
C SER A 288 -37.30 6.87 18.10
N PRO A 289 -37.26 5.93 19.05
CA PRO A 289 -36.64 4.62 18.84
C PRO A 289 -37.66 3.58 18.37
N THR A 290 -37.55 3.12 17.12
CA THR A 290 -38.17 1.86 16.68
C THR A 290 -37.32 1.13 15.63
N GLY A 291 -36.73 0.00 16.02
CA GLY A 291 -36.62 -1.21 15.21
C GLY A 291 -35.53 -1.31 14.11
N PRO A 292 -34.75 -2.41 14.05
CA PRO A 292 -33.60 -2.55 13.15
C PRO A 292 -33.99 -3.16 11.80
N ARG A 293 -33.37 -2.71 10.70
CA ARG A 293 -33.09 -3.53 9.49
C ARG A 293 -32.33 -2.73 8.42
N ALA A 294 -31.00 -2.85 8.44
CA ALA A 294 -30.22 -2.83 7.20
C ALA A 294 -29.45 -4.16 7.14
N LYS A 295 -29.74 -5.00 6.15
CA LYS A 295 -29.03 -6.29 5.98
C LYS A 295 -27.65 -6.03 5.35
N PRO A 296 -26.61 -6.82 5.71
CA PRO A 296 -25.25 -6.66 5.17
C PRO A 296 -25.16 -6.71 3.64
N SER A 297 -26.07 -7.41 2.96
CA SER A 297 -26.10 -7.51 1.49
C SER A 297 -26.70 -6.29 0.79
N ALA A 298 -27.25 -5.31 1.52
CA ALA A 298 -27.82 -4.10 0.96
C ALA A 298 -26.76 -3.02 0.65
N ALA A 299 -25.53 -3.19 1.17
CA ALA A 299 -24.36 -2.45 0.72
C ALA A 299 -23.69 -3.22 -0.44
N LYS A 300 -24.34 -3.29 -1.61
CA LYS A 300 -23.62 -3.57 -2.85
C LYS A 300 -22.95 -2.28 -3.32
N PRO A 301 -21.75 -2.35 -3.93
CA PRO A 301 -21.04 -1.16 -4.36
C PRO A 301 -21.92 -0.40 -5.35
N VAL A 302 -22.02 0.92 -5.15
CA VAL A 302 -22.36 1.84 -6.23
C VAL A 302 -21.31 1.60 -7.32
N ARG A 303 -21.66 0.75 -8.29
CA ARG A 303 -20.74 0.31 -9.33
C ARG A 303 -20.31 1.53 -10.15
N SER A 304 -19.03 1.86 -10.08
CA SER A 304 -18.21 2.50 -11.13
C SER A 304 -18.74 3.76 -11.83
N LEU A 305 -19.59 4.57 -11.19
CA LEU A 305 -20.08 5.85 -11.77
C LEU A 305 -19.57 7.10 -11.04
N ARG A 306 -18.56 6.98 -10.17
CA ARG A 306 -17.95 8.13 -9.49
C ARG A 306 -16.46 8.13 -9.77
N LYS A 307 -16.06 8.91 -10.79
CA LYS A 307 -14.69 9.00 -11.34
C LYS A 307 -13.92 10.22 -10.82
N ARG A 308 -14.24 10.74 -9.62
CA ARG A 308 -13.55 11.91 -9.05
C ARG A 308 -13.25 11.68 -7.57
N ASP A 309 -11.97 11.74 -7.20
CA ASP A 309 -11.51 11.69 -5.81
C ASP A 309 -12.06 12.87 -4.97
N ARG A 310 -12.51 13.95 -5.62
CA ARG A 310 -13.13 15.13 -4.98
C ARG A 310 -14.43 14.86 -4.21
N ASP A 311 -15.16 13.79 -4.49
CA ASP A 311 -16.44 13.53 -3.81
C ASP A 311 -16.28 12.65 -2.56
N ALA A 312 -15.16 11.93 -2.42
CA ALA A 312 -14.80 11.21 -1.18
C ALA A 312 -14.24 12.15 -0.11
N THR A 313 -13.75 13.33 -0.51
CA THR A 313 -13.24 14.40 0.37
C THR A 313 -14.28 15.48 0.68
N GLY A 314 -15.52 15.37 0.17
CA GLY A 314 -16.61 16.29 0.50
C GLY A 314 -17.05 16.13 1.96
N PRO A 315 -17.41 17.22 2.68
CA PRO A 315 -17.66 17.16 4.11
C PRO A 315 -18.89 16.27 4.40
N PRO A 316 -18.77 15.20 5.21
CA PRO A 316 -19.93 14.63 5.86
C PRO A 316 -20.41 15.68 6.87
N GLY A 317 -21.45 16.43 6.52
CA GLY A 317 -22.04 17.42 7.42
C GLY A 317 -22.30 16.80 8.79
N GLN A 318 -21.59 17.30 9.81
CA GLN A 318 -21.67 16.99 11.24
C GLN A 318 -22.59 15.82 11.59
N ALA A 319 -22.15 14.59 11.32
CA ALA A 319 -22.67 13.41 11.99
C ALA A 319 -21.84 13.16 13.25
N LEU A 320 -21.83 14.15 14.15
CA LEU A 320 -21.43 13.93 15.54
C LEU A 320 -22.53 13.09 16.19
N ARG A 321 -22.40 11.77 16.13
CA ARG A 321 -22.81 10.97 17.29
C ARG A 321 -21.70 11.13 18.32
N SER A 322 -21.82 12.17 19.14
CA SER A 322 -21.24 12.11 20.46
C SER A 322 -21.87 10.91 21.18
N SER A 323 -21.05 9.99 21.64
CA SER A 323 -21.39 9.24 22.84
C SER A 323 -21.69 10.29 23.91
N HIS A 324 -22.97 10.53 24.18
CA HIS A 324 -23.40 11.47 25.20
C HIS A 324 -22.99 10.91 26.56
N ALA A 325 -21.95 11.47 27.16
CA ALA A 325 -21.88 11.63 28.60
C ALA A 325 -22.15 13.11 28.91
N SER A 326 -23.25 13.34 29.61
CA SER A 326 -23.82 14.63 29.95
C SER A 326 -22.85 15.54 30.69
N SER A 327 -22.89 16.82 30.33
CA SER A 327 -22.37 17.93 31.11
C SER A 327 -23.18 18.11 32.41
N ARG A 328 -22.47 18.56 33.46
CA ARG A 328 -22.93 18.97 34.80
C ARG A 328 -23.21 17.83 35.80
N ALA A 329 -22.21 17.54 36.63
CA ALA A 329 -22.21 17.87 38.05
C ALA A 329 -21.06 17.15 38.80
N TRP A 330 -20.59 17.79 39.87
CA TRP A 330 -19.78 17.26 40.97
C TRP A 330 -18.25 17.40 40.93
N LEU A 331 -17.85 18.53 41.51
CA LEU A 331 -16.71 18.72 42.40
C LEU A 331 -16.50 17.59 43.44
N LYS A 332 -15.22 17.44 43.83
CA LYS A 332 -14.63 16.89 45.07
C LYS A 332 -14.00 15.49 45.01
N ALA A 333 -12.66 15.54 45.07
CA ALA A 333 -11.78 14.85 46.02
C ALA A 333 -11.59 13.33 45.90
N ALA A 334 -10.32 12.91 45.72
CA ALA A 334 -9.57 12.24 46.78
C ALA A 334 -8.06 12.23 46.46
N ARG A 335 -7.27 12.65 47.46
CA ARG A 335 -5.81 12.50 47.56
C ARG A 335 -5.48 11.13 48.15
N CYS A 336 -4.31 10.58 47.82
CA CYS A 336 -3.37 9.83 48.69
C CYS A 336 -2.20 9.33 47.79
N SER A 337 -0.96 9.86 47.77
CA SER A 337 0.14 9.87 48.75
C SER A 337 0.62 8.50 49.27
N ARG A 338 1.77 7.99 48.77
CA ARG A 338 3.01 7.73 49.54
C ARG A 338 4.10 6.96 48.73
N PRO A 339 5.38 6.93 49.21
CA PRO A 339 6.57 7.00 48.36
C PRO A 339 7.48 5.76 48.42
N GLY A 340 8.47 5.75 47.53
CA GLY A 340 9.75 5.06 47.73
C GLY A 340 9.82 3.64 47.19
N GLY A 341 10.52 3.48 46.07
CA GLY A 341 10.88 2.16 45.54
C GLY A 341 12.02 2.32 44.54
N HIS A 342 13.20 1.84 44.93
CA HIS A 342 14.39 1.82 44.08
C HIS A 342 14.16 0.90 42.87
N TRP A 343 14.45 1.42 41.67
CA TRP A 343 14.27 0.72 40.41
C TRP A 343 15.41 -0.27 40.18
N CYS A 344 15.14 -1.57 40.33
CA CYS A 344 15.98 -2.63 39.77
C CYS A 344 15.69 -2.75 38.27
N ARG A 345 16.72 -2.62 37.44
CA ARG A 345 16.67 -2.78 35.98
C ARG A 345 16.59 -4.25 35.58
N PRO A 346 15.56 -4.72 34.86
CA PRO A 346 15.67 -5.89 33.99
C PRO A 346 16.10 -5.41 32.60
N ARG A 347 17.23 -5.92 32.10
CA ARG A 347 17.65 -5.77 30.70
C ARG A 347 16.77 -6.71 29.85
N CYS A 348 15.74 -6.15 29.22
CA CYS A 348 15.00 -6.80 28.14
C CYS A 348 15.42 -6.16 26.80
N GLY A 349 15.48 -6.97 25.73
CA GLY A 349 15.85 -6.54 24.38
C GLY A 349 15.00 -5.38 23.84
N PRO A 350 15.34 -4.81 22.66
CA PRO A 350 14.78 -3.56 22.16
C PRO A 350 13.27 -3.71 22.03
N ILE A 351 12.60 -3.12 23.02
CA ILE A 351 11.17 -2.93 23.05
C ILE A 351 10.85 -2.10 21.81
N THR A 352 9.98 -2.59 20.92
CA THR A 352 9.34 -1.74 19.91
C THR A 352 8.38 -0.83 20.66
N VAL A 353 8.97 0.21 21.25
CA VAL A 353 8.29 1.25 21.97
C VAL A 353 7.51 2.04 20.93
N ARG A 354 6.25 1.66 20.72
CA ARG A 354 5.19 2.57 20.25
C ARG A 354 4.80 3.55 21.39
N ALA A 355 5.71 3.85 22.32
CA ALA A 355 5.51 4.96 23.24
C ALA A 355 5.70 6.25 22.46
N THR A 356 4.60 6.94 22.44
CA THR A 356 4.36 8.24 21.88
C THR A 356 5.36 9.26 22.38
N ARG A 357 5.89 10.03 21.42
CA ARG A 357 6.30 11.40 21.69
C ARG A 357 5.06 12.19 22.12
N SER A 358 4.88 12.33 23.41
CA SER A 358 3.86 13.20 23.97
C SER A 358 4.08 14.68 23.55
N GLY A 359 5.30 15.11 23.27
CA GLY A 359 5.58 16.48 22.77
C GLY A 359 5.02 16.84 21.38
N HIS A 360 4.52 15.88 20.58
CA HIS A 360 3.79 16.13 19.32
C HIS A 360 2.29 15.80 19.42
N GLY A 361 1.86 15.38 20.60
CA GLY A 361 0.47 15.04 20.88
C GLY A 361 0.01 13.68 20.36
N ALA A 362 0.90 12.79 19.92
CA ALA A 362 0.52 11.41 19.60
C ALA A 362 0.16 10.64 20.88
N GLY A 363 -0.79 9.70 20.81
CA GLY A 363 -1.13 8.80 21.93
C GLY A 363 -2.45 9.06 22.62
N ASP A 364 -3.25 9.99 22.12
CA ASP A 364 -4.57 10.32 22.67
C ASP A 364 -5.64 9.26 22.36
N ALA A 365 -5.47 8.47 21.29
CA ALA A 365 -6.36 7.37 20.95
C ALA A 365 -6.03 6.07 21.69
N VAL A 366 -4.74 5.70 21.72
CA VAL A 366 -4.19 4.54 22.45
C VAL A 366 -2.66 4.62 22.46
N ILE A 367 -2.02 4.16 23.53
CA ILE A 367 -0.59 3.78 23.51
C ILE A 367 -0.52 2.26 23.43
N GLY A 368 -0.25 1.75 22.23
CA GLY A 368 -0.33 0.32 21.92
C GLY A 368 1.04 -0.29 21.60
N ILE A 369 1.35 -1.51 22.04
CA ILE A 369 2.56 -2.24 21.63
C ILE A 369 2.16 -3.52 20.87
N ASN A 370 2.72 -3.74 19.68
CA ASN A 370 2.67 -5.04 19.02
C ASN A 370 3.84 -5.89 19.53
N PRO A 371 3.61 -6.94 20.34
CA PRO A 371 4.68 -7.68 20.97
C PRO A 371 5.38 -8.61 19.98
N ALA A 372 6.72 -8.59 19.92
CA ALA A 372 7.50 -9.54 19.12
C ALA A 372 7.33 -11.01 19.57
N SER A 373 6.93 -11.22 20.82
CA SER A 373 6.60 -12.54 21.37
C SER A 373 5.24 -12.49 22.05
N ASP A 374 4.35 -13.38 21.59
CA ASP A 374 2.99 -13.53 22.11
C ASP A 374 2.92 -14.37 23.41
N ASN A 375 4.04 -14.46 24.13
CA ASN A 375 4.11 -15.10 25.43
C ASN A 375 3.33 -14.27 26.47
N LEU A 376 2.51 -14.96 27.29
CA LEU A 376 1.66 -14.33 28.30
C LEU A 376 2.44 -13.51 29.34
N ALA A 377 3.56 -14.02 29.87
CA ALA A 377 4.38 -13.29 30.83
C ALA A 377 5.02 -12.04 30.21
N ASN A 378 5.44 -12.12 28.94
CA ASN A 378 5.95 -10.96 28.20
C ASN A 378 4.85 -9.91 28.00
N CYS A 379 3.66 -10.33 27.53
CA CYS A 379 2.53 -9.42 27.37
C CYS A 379 2.10 -8.77 28.69
N GLN A 380 2.10 -9.52 29.78
CA GLN A 380 1.82 -8.99 31.12
C GLN A 380 2.85 -7.95 31.55
N ALA A 381 4.15 -8.22 31.38
CA ALA A 381 5.20 -7.27 31.70
C ALA A 381 5.07 -5.96 30.89
N LEU A 382 4.73 -6.06 29.60
CA LEU A 382 4.48 -4.89 28.74
C LEU A 382 3.27 -4.09 29.19
N LEU A 383 2.15 -4.74 29.53
CA LEU A 383 0.95 -4.06 30.05
C LEU A 383 1.24 -3.33 31.37
N VAL A 384 1.94 -3.99 32.30
CA VAL A 384 2.33 -3.37 33.58
C VAL A 384 3.23 -2.15 33.34
N ALA A 385 4.23 -2.27 32.47
CA ALA A 385 5.11 -1.15 32.15
C ALA A 385 4.36 0.04 31.51
N LEU A 386 3.40 -0.23 30.62
CA LEU A 386 2.55 0.80 30.03
C LEU A 386 1.66 1.48 31.06
N ASP A 387 1.04 0.71 31.97
CA ASP A 387 0.17 1.24 33.02
C ASP A 387 0.98 2.06 34.04
N GLU A 388 2.16 1.60 34.45
CA GLU A 388 3.08 2.34 35.31
C GLU A 388 3.50 3.67 34.68
N MET A 389 3.85 3.67 33.40
CA MET A 389 4.17 4.91 32.67
C MET A 389 2.96 5.86 32.63
N ARG A 390 1.79 5.35 32.26
CA ARG A 390 0.56 6.13 32.17
C ARG A 390 0.21 6.77 33.51
N GLN A 391 0.32 6.03 34.61
CA GLN A 391 0.06 6.52 35.96
C GLN A 391 1.13 7.51 36.43
N ALA A 392 2.42 7.21 36.21
CA ALA A 392 3.53 8.06 36.65
C ALA A 392 3.52 9.46 36.02
N PHE A 393 3.01 9.57 34.78
CA PHE A 393 2.88 10.83 34.07
C PHE A 393 1.43 11.33 33.99
N ALA A 394 0.48 10.66 34.65
CA ALA A 394 -0.95 10.96 34.62
C ALA A 394 -1.51 11.15 33.20
N ILE A 395 -1.06 10.32 32.25
CA ILE A 395 -1.42 10.43 30.83
C ILE A 395 -2.89 10.01 30.65
N PRO A 396 -3.78 10.90 30.17
CA PRO A 396 -5.20 10.60 30.01
C PRO A 396 -5.45 9.84 28.70
N THR A 397 -5.04 8.58 28.66
CA THR A 397 -5.16 7.68 27.51
C THR A 397 -5.37 6.23 27.96
N GLN A 398 -5.59 5.32 27.03
CA GLN A 398 -5.74 3.89 27.24
C GLN A 398 -4.48 3.18 26.72
N SER A 399 -4.12 2.06 27.35
CA SER A 399 -3.01 1.22 26.92
C SER A 399 -3.49 -0.05 26.22
N CYS A 400 -2.67 -0.59 25.31
CA CYS A 400 -2.99 -1.84 24.63
C CYS A 400 -1.72 -2.64 24.34
N VAL A 401 -1.76 -3.96 24.54
CA VAL A 401 -0.80 -4.88 23.92
C VAL A 401 -1.57 -5.65 22.85
N LEU A 402 -1.13 -5.55 21.60
CA LEU A 402 -1.81 -6.10 20.42
C LEU A 402 -1.52 -7.61 20.28
N THR A 403 -1.85 -8.36 21.34
CA THR A 403 -1.77 -9.82 21.41
C THR A 403 -3.06 -10.46 20.89
N HIS A 404 -3.06 -11.76 20.65
CA HIS A 404 -4.29 -12.49 20.33
C HIS A 404 -5.34 -12.36 21.45
N VAL A 405 -6.62 -12.22 21.09
CA VAL A 405 -7.74 -11.98 22.03
C VAL A 405 -7.80 -12.98 23.18
N THR A 406 -7.45 -14.25 22.95
CA THR A 406 -7.42 -15.28 23.99
C THR A 406 -6.34 -15.04 25.04
N ASN A 407 -5.21 -14.44 24.66
CA ASN A 407 -4.19 -14.05 25.63
C ASN A 407 -4.65 -12.84 26.43
N ALA A 408 -5.33 -11.87 25.81
CA ALA A 408 -5.93 -10.74 26.52
C ALA A 408 -6.94 -11.21 27.59
N LEU A 409 -7.78 -12.20 27.27
CA LEU A 409 -8.68 -12.86 28.23
C LEU A 409 -7.91 -13.47 29.41
N ALA A 410 -6.89 -14.28 29.13
CA ALA A 410 -6.08 -14.90 30.18
C ALA A 410 -5.29 -13.87 31.03
N LEU A 411 -4.93 -12.72 30.45
CA LEU A 411 -4.29 -11.61 31.15
C LEU A 411 -5.27 -10.90 32.08
N LEU A 412 -6.52 -10.69 31.64
CA LEU A 412 -7.60 -10.16 32.48
C LEU A 412 -7.89 -11.07 33.66
N GLU A 413 -7.97 -12.39 33.45
CA GLU A 413 -8.14 -13.39 34.52
C GLU A 413 -7.01 -13.34 35.55
N ARG A 414 -5.78 -13.01 35.11
CA ARG A 414 -4.60 -12.82 35.97
C ARG A 414 -4.52 -11.44 36.63
N GLY A 415 -5.51 -10.57 36.41
CA GLY A 415 -5.54 -9.22 36.96
C GLY A 415 -4.55 -8.26 36.32
N ALA A 416 -4.06 -8.55 35.11
CA ALA A 416 -3.19 -7.63 34.37
C ALA A 416 -3.96 -6.36 33.96
N PRO A 417 -3.28 -5.19 33.84
CA PRO A 417 -3.93 -3.92 33.55
C PRO A 417 -4.26 -3.77 32.06
N VAL A 418 -5.23 -4.54 31.56
CA VAL A 418 -5.71 -4.45 30.17
C VAL A 418 -6.76 -3.34 30.06
N ASP A 419 -6.47 -2.24 29.35
CA ASP A 419 -7.46 -1.18 29.10
C ASP A 419 -8.25 -1.42 27.81
N LEU A 420 -7.59 -1.83 26.72
CA LEU A 420 -8.22 -2.23 25.45
C LEU A 420 -7.85 -3.67 25.08
N ILE A 421 -8.84 -4.40 24.57
CA ILE A 421 -8.66 -5.74 24.02
C ILE A 421 -8.55 -5.65 22.51
N PHE A 422 -7.39 -6.01 21.98
CA PHE A 422 -7.11 -6.01 20.54
C PHE A 422 -7.49 -7.33 19.88
N GLN A 423 -7.94 -7.26 18.61
CA GLN A 423 -7.98 -8.41 17.72
C GLN A 423 -8.01 -8.01 16.24
N SER A 424 -7.23 -8.67 15.39
CA SER A 424 -7.41 -8.61 13.93
C SER A 424 -8.67 -9.39 13.51
N VAL A 425 -9.51 -8.81 12.66
CA VAL A 425 -10.75 -9.43 12.15
C VAL A 425 -10.86 -9.33 10.63
N ALA A 426 -11.55 -10.29 10.03
CA ALA A 426 -11.77 -10.39 8.59
C ALA A 426 -13.25 -10.57 8.23
N GLY A 427 -13.57 -10.38 6.94
CA GLY A 427 -14.95 -10.38 6.45
C GLY A 427 -15.58 -11.76 6.21
N THR A 428 -14.86 -12.85 6.45
CA THR A 428 -15.37 -14.23 6.29
C THR A 428 -15.06 -15.08 7.51
N GLU A 429 -15.94 -16.05 7.79
CA GLU A 429 -15.77 -16.99 8.89
C GLU A 429 -14.48 -17.82 8.74
N ALA A 430 -14.19 -18.29 7.52
CA ALA A 430 -12.98 -19.04 7.24
C ALA A 430 -11.70 -18.23 7.49
N ALA A 431 -11.69 -16.92 7.15
CA ALA A 431 -10.55 -16.06 7.45
C ALA A 431 -10.38 -15.83 8.96
N ASN A 432 -11.46 -15.54 9.68
CA ASN A 432 -11.42 -15.37 11.14
C ASN A 432 -11.00 -16.65 11.87
N ALA A 433 -11.47 -17.82 11.42
CA ALA A 433 -11.02 -19.10 11.94
C ALA A 433 -9.52 -19.34 11.67
N GLY A 434 -9.00 -18.83 10.54
CA GLY A 434 -7.56 -18.81 10.25
C GLY A 434 -6.75 -17.99 11.26
N PHE A 435 -7.35 -16.95 11.84
CA PHE A 435 -6.77 -16.18 12.94
C PHE A 435 -6.97 -16.83 14.31
N GLY A 436 -7.74 -17.92 14.42
CA GLY A 436 -8.10 -18.52 15.70
C GLY A 436 -9.26 -17.83 16.42
N VAL A 437 -10.08 -17.06 15.68
CA VAL A 437 -11.15 -16.22 16.25
C VAL A 437 -12.52 -16.63 15.72
N SER A 438 -13.53 -16.53 16.59
CA SER A 438 -14.94 -16.65 16.24
C SER A 438 -15.73 -15.50 16.88
N LEU A 439 -16.96 -15.27 16.41
CA LEU A 439 -17.83 -14.24 16.97
C LEU A 439 -18.15 -14.49 18.46
N SER A 440 -18.19 -15.75 18.90
CA SER A 440 -18.40 -16.09 20.31
C SER A 440 -17.21 -15.70 21.17
N VAL A 441 -15.98 -15.93 20.69
CA VAL A 441 -14.75 -15.50 21.40
C VAL A 441 -14.68 -13.97 21.49
N LEU A 442 -15.08 -13.25 20.43
CA LEU A 442 -15.17 -11.79 20.46
C LEU A 442 -16.24 -11.29 21.44
N ALA A 443 -17.39 -11.98 21.53
CA ALA A 443 -18.44 -11.65 22.47
C ALA A 443 -17.99 -11.85 23.93
N GLU A 444 -17.30 -12.96 24.21
CA GLU A 444 -16.69 -13.24 25.51
C GLU A 444 -15.68 -12.16 25.90
N ALA A 445 -14.76 -11.82 25.00
CA ALA A 445 -13.80 -10.74 25.18
C ALA A 445 -14.46 -9.39 25.45
N HIS A 446 -15.54 -9.06 24.73
CA HIS A 446 -16.30 -7.84 24.97
C HIS A 446 -16.88 -7.80 26.39
N GLN A 447 -17.51 -8.89 26.84
CA GLN A 447 -18.05 -8.98 28.20
C GLN A 447 -16.96 -8.90 29.27
N ALA A 448 -15.82 -9.57 29.06
CA ALA A 448 -14.69 -9.51 29.96
C ALA A 448 -14.11 -8.10 30.07
N GLY A 449 -13.96 -7.38 28.96
CA GLY A 449 -13.49 -5.99 28.95
C GLY A 449 -14.46 -5.03 29.65
N LEU A 450 -15.78 -5.19 29.42
CA LEU A 450 -16.80 -4.43 30.14
C LEU A 450 -16.75 -4.70 31.66
N ALA A 451 -16.58 -5.96 32.05
CA ALA A 451 -16.50 -6.37 33.45
C ALA A 451 -15.22 -5.85 34.13
N ALA A 452 -14.11 -5.75 33.39
CA ALA A 452 -12.87 -5.18 33.90
C ALA A 452 -13.01 -3.69 34.27
N ALA A 453 -13.94 -2.98 33.61
CA ALA A 453 -14.24 -1.56 33.86
C ALA A 453 -12.98 -0.68 33.89
N ARG A 454 -12.04 -0.98 32.99
CA ARG A 454 -10.77 -0.25 32.80
C ARG A 454 -10.85 0.67 31.56
N GLY A 455 -9.82 1.48 31.39
CA GLY A 455 -9.76 2.54 30.37
C GLY A 455 -10.25 3.89 30.89
N THR A 456 -10.01 4.93 30.10
CA THR A 456 -10.27 6.32 30.50
C THR A 456 -11.56 6.91 29.93
N VAL A 457 -12.22 6.22 28.99
CA VAL A 457 -13.38 6.75 28.26
C VAL A 457 -14.45 5.69 28.03
N GLY A 458 -15.66 5.94 28.55
CA GLY A 458 -16.87 5.19 28.21
C GLY A 458 -16.83 3.71 28.57
N GLN A 459 -17.54 2.90 27.78
CA GLN A 459 -17.61 1.44 27.92
C GLN A 459 -17.06 0.72 26.68
N ASN A 460 -16.53 1.46 25.70
CA ASN A 460 -15.97 0.87 24.49
C ASN A 460 -14.55 0.37 24.81
N CYS A 461 -14.38 -0.94 24.94
CA CYS A 461 -13.13 -1.57 25.41
C CYS A 461 -12.42 -2.42 24.36
N LEU A 462 -12.92 -2.44 23.12
CA LEU A 462 -12.36 -3.23 22.02
C LEU A 462 -11.61 -2.37 21.02
N TYR A 463 -10.55 -2.96 20.47
CA TYR A 463 -9.77 -2.42 19.38
C TYR A 463 -9.67 -3.47 18.26
N PHE A 464 -10.26 -3.19 17.10
CA PHE A 464 -10.17 -4.07 15.94
C PHE A 464 -9.23 -3.52 14.86
N GLU A 465 -8.53 -4.44 14.21
CA GLU A 465 -7.74 -4.16 13.02
C GLU A 465 -8.22 -5.00 11.84
N THR A 466 -8.28 -4.39 10.68
CA THR A 466 -8.70 -4.99 9.41
C THR A 466 -7.66 -4.66 8.32
N GLY A 467 -7.89 -5.13 7.09
CA GLY A 467 -6.98 -4.79 6.01
C GLY A 467 -7.33 -5.54 4.73
N GLN A 468 -7.36 -4.79 3.63
CA GLN A 468 -7.54 -5.38 2.31
C GLN A 468 -6.45 -6.42 2.03
N GLY A 469 -6.89 -7.56 1.50
CA GLY A 469 -6.01 -8.68 1.17
C GLY A 469 -5.97 -9.78 2.22
N ALA A 470 -6.40 -9.54 3.46
CA ALA A 470 -6.38 -10.55 4.53
C ALA A 470 -7.12 -11.85 4.15
N ALA A 471 -8.36 -11.74 3.66
CA ALA A 471 -9.13 -12.91 3.23
C ALA A 471 -8.62 -13.54 1.92
N LEU A 472 -7.97 -12.76 1.06
CA LEU A 472 -7.36 -13.27 -0.16
C LEU A 472 -6.10 -14.09 0.19
N SER A 473 -5.26 -13.58 1.09
CA SER A 473 -4.09 -14.25 1.66
C SER A 473 -4.46 -15.58 2.34
N ALA A 474 -5.59 -15.61 3.04
CA ALA A 474 -6.12 -16.81 3.68
C ALA A 474 -6.88 -17.76 2.74
N GLU A 475 -6.91 -17.50 1.42
CA GLU A 475 -7.72 -18.23 0.43
C GLU A 475 -9.22 -18.33 0.80
N ALA A 476 -9.71 -17.39 1.60
CA ALA A 476 -11.03 -17.38 2.23
C ALA A 476 -11.95 -16.28 1.68
N HIS A 477 -11.64 -15.76 0.48
CA HIS A 477 -12.37 -14.65 -0.17
C HIS A 477 -13.53 -15.14 -1.05
N HIS A 478 -13.59 -16.44 -1.40
CA HIS A 478 -14.68 -17.04 -2.18
C HIS A 478 -14.96 -16.34 -3.52
N GLY A 479 -13.92 -15.84 -4.20
CA GLY A 479 -14.05 -15.10 -5.47
C GLY A 479 -14.65 -13.70 -5.35
N VAL A 480 -14.82 -13.18 -4.13
CA VAL A 480 -15.27 -11.81 -3.85
C VAL A 480 -14.06 -10.88 -3.82
N ASP A 481 -14.23 -9.64 -4.31
CA ASP A 481 -13.17 -8.64 -4.33
C ASP A 481 -12.79 -8.13 -2.92
N GLN A 482 -11.58 -7.57 -2.81
CA GLN A 482 -10.99 -7.12 -1.55
C GLN A 482 -11.87 -6.09 -0.83
N GLN A 483 -12.38 -5.07 -1.53
CA GLN A 483 -13.20 -4.01 -0.94
C GLN A 483 -14.50 -4.58 -0.34
N THR A 484 -15.21 -5.43 -1.08
CA THR A 484 -16.46 -6.02 -0.59
C THR A 484 -16.23 -6.89 0.65
N ILE A 485 -15.13 -7.65 0.70
CA ILE A 485 -14.78 -8.43 1.90
C ILE A 485 -14.39 -7.52 3.06
N GLU A 486 -13.66 -6.44 2.80
CA GLU A 486 -13.23 -5.50 3.83
C GLU A 486 -14.43 -4.81 4.51
N VAL A 487 -15.45 -4.41 3.73
CA VAL A 487 -16.71 -3.89 4.28
C VAL A 487 -17.42 -4.89 5.19
N ARG A 488 -17.25 -6.20 4.95
CA ARG A 488 -17.80 -7.23 5.85
C ARG A 488 -17.00 -7.34 7.14
N ALA A 489 -15.69 -7.08 7.13
CA ALA A 489 -14.88 -7.01 8.36
C ALA A 489 -15.37 -5.85 9.25
N TYR A 490 -15.71 -4.70 8.66
CA TYR A 490 -16.36 -3.60 9.38
C TYR A 490 -17.72 -4.00 9.98
N ALA A 491 -18.50 -4.83 9.29
CA ALA A 491 -19.75 -5.33 9.83
C ALA A 491 -19.54 -6.27 11.05
N VAL A 492 -18.44 -7.03 11.08
CA VAL A 492 -18.03 -7.80 12.26
C VAL A 492 -17.67 -6.85 13.40
N ALA A 493 -16.80 -5.87 13.16
CA ALA A 493 -16.39 -4.91 14.18
C ALA A 493 -17.59 -4.15 14.77
N ARG A 494 -18.53 -3.71 13.92
CA ARG A 494 -19.74 -2.98 14.34
C ARG A 494 -20.61 -3.74 15.33
N ALA A 495 -20.59 -5.07 15.33
CA ALA A 495 -21.40 -5.87 16.23
C ALA A 495 -20.98 -5.76 17.71
N PHE A 496 -19.82 -5.16 18.00
CA PHE A 496 -19.25 -5.11 19.34
C PHE A 496 -18.88 -3.71 19.84
N ASP A 497 -19.44 -2.65 19.21
CA ASP A 497 -19.26 -1.25 19.64
C ASP A 497 -17.81 -0.90 20.06
N PRO A 498 -16.81 -1.09 19.19
CA PRO A 498 -15.40 -0.91 19.53
C PRO A 498 -15.06 0.56 19.78
N LEU A 499 -13.99 0.81 20.55
CA LEU A 499 -13.43 2.16 20.69
C LEU A 499 -12.68 2.55 19.43
N LEU A 500 -11.94 1.60 18.85
CA LEU A 500 -11.05 1.81 17.72
C LEU A 500 -11.27 0.72 16.67
N VAL A 501 -11.35 1.14 15.41
CA VAL A 501 -11.22 0.25 14.25
C VAL A 501 -10.27 0.91 13.27
N ASN A 502 -9.18 0.25 12.88
CA ASN A 502 -8.37 0.69 11.74
C ASN A 502 -8.30 -0.37 10.65
N THR A 503 -8.28 0.09 9.41
CA THR A 503 -7.68 -0.68 8.31
C THR A 503 -6.16 -0.47 8.36
N VAL A 504 -5.39 -1.46 7.91
CA VAL A 504 -3.96 -1.34 7.63
C VAL A 504 -3.76 -1.37 6.12
N VAL A 505 -3.61 -0.20 5.51
CA VAL A 505 -3.51 -0.09 4.05
C VAL A 505 -2.05 -0.13 3.63
N GLY A 506 -1.67 -1.01 2.70
CA GLY A 506 -0.30 -1.10 2.16
C GLY A 506 0.67 -1.99 2.94
N PHE A 507 0.23 -2.66 4.01
CA PHE A 507 1.07 -3.48 4.90
C PHE A 507 1.50 -4.83 4.34
N ILE A 508 0.66 -5.45 3.49
CA ILE A 508 0.90 -6.83 3.07
C ILE A 508 1.97 -6.87 1.98
N GLY A 509 1.73 -6.23 0.83
CA GLY A 509 2.66 -6.20 -0.30
C GLY A 509 2.01 -5.83 -1.66
N PRO A 510 2.82 -5.71 -2.72
CA PRO A 510 2.40 -5.27 -4.06
C PRO A 510 1.45 -6.25 -4.77
N GLU A 511 1.34 -7.49 -4.28
CA GLU A 511 0.40 -8.48 -4.79
C GLU A 511 -1.07 -8.16 -4.45
N TYR A 512 -1.31 -7.25 -3.49
CA TYR A 512 -2.65 -6.77 -3.10
C TYR A 512 -2.90 -5.33 -3.51
N LEU A 513 -1.93 -4.44 -3.24
CA LEU A 513 -1.94 -3.01 -3.58
C LEU A 513 -0.55 -2.64 -4.10
N TYR A 514 -0.44 -2.41 -5.41
CA TYR A 514 0.84 -2.38 -6.11
C TYR A 514 1.64 -1.07 -5.96
N ASP A 515 0.93 0.07 -5.97
CA ASP A 515 1.53 1.41 -5.98
C ASP A 515 0.86 2.36 -4.98
N GLY A 516 1.46 3.53 -4.78
CA GLY A 516 0.93 4.58 -3.89
C GLY A 516 -0.50 5.04 -4.25
N LYS A 517 -0.91 4.96 -5.53
CA LYS A 517 -2.27 5.31 -5.97
C LYS A 517 -3.30 4.28 -5.52
N GLN A 518 -2.97 2.99 -5.63
CA GLN A 518 -3.82 1.91 -5.14
C GLN A 518 -3.95 1.96 -3.62
N ILE A 519 -2.85 2.24 -2.90
CA ILE A 519 -2.87 2.47 -1.45
C ILE A 519 -3.77 3.66 -1.11
N THR A 520 -3.58 4.79 -1.78
CA THR A 520 -4.39 6.00 -1.57
C THR A 520 -5.88 5.72 -1.74
N ARG A 521 -6.24 5.08 -2.85
CA ARG A 521 -7.62 4.71 -3.15
C ARG A 521 -8.19 3.78 -2.07
N ALA A 522 -7.49 2.70 -1.74
CA ALA A 522 -7.95 1.73 -0.76
C ALA A 522 -8.17 2.36 0.62
N GLY A 523 -7.23 3.21 1.08
CA GLY A 523 -7.35 3.92 2.35
C GLY A 523 -8.58 4.84 2.42
N LEU A 524 -8.89 5.55 1.33
CA LEU A 524 -10.09 6.38 1.24
C LEU A 524 -11.39 5.56 1.16
N GLU A 525 -11.40 4.46 0.39
CA GLU A 525 -12.56 3.56 0.29
C GLU A 525 -12.87 2.93 1.66
N ASP A 526 -11.84 2.48 2.37
CA ASP A 526 -11.92 1.88 3.70
C ASP A 526 -12.43 2.85 4.76
N HIS A 527 -11.84 4.03 4.83
CA HIS A 527 -12.29 5.10 5.73
C HIS A 527 -13.76 5.46 5.49
N PHE A 528 -14.14 5.68 4.23
CA PHE A 528 -15.51 6.02 3.85
C PHE A 528 -16.49 4.93 4.26
N CYS A 529 -16.20 3.66 3.96
CA CYS A 529 -17.07 2.55 4.27
C CYS A 529 -17.20 2.30 5.78
N GLY A 530 -16.10 2.40 6.54
CA GLY A 530 -16.14 2.29 8.00
C GLY A 530 -16.99 3.39 8.63
N LYS A 531 -16.81 4.65 8.20
CA LYS A 531 -17.62 5.79 8.65
C LYS A 531 -19.10 5.65 8.27
N LEU A 532 -19.40 5.17 7.06
CA LEU A 532 -20.77 4.91 6.61
C LEU A 532 -21.48 3.87 7.50
N LEU A 533 -20.74 2.90 8.03
CA LEU A 533 -21.25 1.90 8.98
C LEU A 533 -21.30 2.39 10.43
N GLY A 534 -20.83 3.61 10.71
CA GLY A 534 -20.87 4.25 12.03
C GLY A 534 -19.71 3.86 12.95
N LEU A 535 -18.60 3.35 12.40
CA LEU A 535 -17.44 2.96 13.19
C LEU A 535 -16.51 4.15 13.49
N PRO A 536 -15.76 4.12 14.61
CA PRO A 536 -14.66 5.04 14.89
C PRO A 536 -13.44 4.69 14.03
N MET A 537 -13.59 4.87 12.72
CA MET A 537 -12.66 4.40 11.70
C MET A 537 -11.39 5.24 11.66
N GLY A 538 -10.25 4.60 11.89
CA GLY A 538 -8.89 5.09 11.65
C GLY A 538 -8.22 4.35 10.50
N VAL A 539 -7.00 4.76 10.16
CA VAL A 539 -6.20 4.15 9.09
C VAL A 539 -4.74 4.11 9.52
N ASP A 540 -4.10 2.94 9.48
CA ASP A 540 -2.64 2.87 9.45
C ASP A 540 -2.19 3.16 8.01
N VAL A 541 -1.69 4.38 7.79
CA VAL A 541 -1.21 4.86 6.49
C VAL A 541 0.19 4.37 6.31
N CYS A 542 0.35 3.33 5.50
CA CYS A 542 1.60 2.61 5.48
C CYS A 542 1.93 1.98 4.13
N TYR A 543 3.20 1.64 3.95
CA TYR A 543 3.65 0.88 2.80
C TYR A 543 4.81 -0.02 3.22
N THR A 544 5.14 -0.96 2.33
CA THR A 544 6.30 -1.81 2.52
C THR A 544 7.33 -1.50 1.45
N ASN A 545 8.61 -1.60 1.80
CA ASN A 545 9.74 -1.27 0.91
C ASN A 545 9.77 -1.96 -0.48
N HIS A 546 8.89 -2.94 -0.74
CA HIS A 546 8.80 -3.66 -2.02
C HIS A 546 7.53 -3.31 -2.83
N VAL A 547 6.73 -2.35 -2.35
CA VAL A 547 5.65 -1.68 -3.09
C VAL A 547 6.23 -0.51 -3.90
N GLU A 548 5.59 -0.15 -5.01
CA GLU A 548 5.90 1.07 -5.77
C GLU A 548 5.27 2.30 -5.09
N ALA A 549 5.73 2.57 -3.87
CA ALA A 549 5.33 3.71 -3.05
C ALA A 549 6.50 4.20 -2.19
N ASP A 550 6.40 5.44 -1.75
CA ASP A 550 7.33 6.08 -0.81
C ASP A 550 6.58 6.89 0.26
N GLN A 551 7.32 7.64 1.08
CA GLN A 551 6.74 8.46 2.14
C GLN A 551 5.89 9.62 1.60
N ASP A 552 6.17 10.14 0.40
CA ASP A 552 5.38 11.24 -0.18
C ASP A 552 3.97 10.74 -0.53
N ASP A 553 3.83 9.48 -0.97
CA ASP A 553 2.53 8.84 -1.14
C ASP A 553 1.76 8.74 0.19
N MET A 554 2.46 8.45 1.30
CA MET A 554 1.85 8.37 2.63
C MET A 554 1.38 9.74 3.12
N ASP A 555 2.18 10.79 2.92
CA ASP A 555 1.83 12.16 3.28
C ASP A 555 0.60 12.65 2.50
N ASN A 556 0.52 12.30 1.21
CA ASN A 556 -0.64 12.57 0.38
C ASN A 556 -1.90 11.89 0.92
N LEU A 557 -1.84 10.58 1.20
CA LEU A 557 -2.97 9.84 1.75
C LEU A 557 -3.37 10.36 3.13
N ALA A 558 -2.41 10.61 4.02
CA ALA A 558 -2.65 11.10 5.37
C ALA A 558 -3.35 12.48 5.34
N THR A 559 -2.93 13.36 4.45
CA THR A 559 -3.56 14.68 4.24
C THR A 559 -5.00 14.54 3.74
N LEU A 560 -5.25 13.65 2.77
CA LEU A 560 -6.59 13.39 2.25
C LEU A 560 -7.52 12.81 3.33
N LEU A 561 -7.02 11.88 4.13
CA LEU A 561 -7.76 11.27 5.24
C LEU A 561 -8.08 12.27 6.36
N ALA A 562 -7.14 13.17 6.68
CA ALA A 562 -7.37 14.24 7.65
C ALA A 562 -8.51 15.16 7.18
N GLN A 563 -8.53 15.54 5.90
CA GLN A 563 -9.63 16.31 5.31
C GLN A 563 -10.96 15.53 5.27
N ALA A 564 -10.92 14.21 5.09
CA ALA A 564 -12.09 13.35 5.13
C ALA A 564 -12.63 13.12 6.57
N GLY A 565 -11.92 13.55 7.62
CA GLY A 565 -12.31 13.36 9.01
C GLY A 565 -12.02 11.95 9.53
N VAL A 566 -10.83 11.42 9.22
CA VAL A 566 -10.27 10.21 9.87
C VAL A 566 -10.24 10.38 11.39
N SER A 567 -10.60 9.32 12.12
CA SER A 567 -10.69 9.40 13.59
C SER A 567 -9.32 9.39 14.26
N PHE A 568 -8.42 8.56 13.74
CA PHE A 568 -7.03 8.47 14.16
C PHE A 568 -6.18 7.86 13.04
N VAL A 569 -4.88 8.10 13.09
CA VAL A 569 -3.86 7.43 12.27
C VAL A 569 -2.85 6.76 13.19
N ILE A 570 -2.13 5.76 12.67
CA ILE A 570 -1.03 5.14 13.40
C ILE A 570 0.25 5.92 13.13
N THR A 571 1.08 6.07 14.16
CA THR A 571 2.39 6.70 14.06
C THR A 571 3.43 5.86 14.78
N VAL A 572 4.62 5.75 14.21
CA VAL A 572 5.78 5.04 14.76
C VAL A 572 7.01 5.95 14.80
N PRO A 573 8.02 5.67 15.65
CA PRO A 573 9.21 6.50 15.73
C PRO A 573 9.92 6.62 14.37
N GLY A 574 9.94 7.83 13.81
CA GLY A 574 10.63 8.10 12.54
C GLY A 574 10.05 7.37 11.33
N ALA A 575 8.75 7.05 11.33
CA ALA A 575 8.07 6.33 10.25
C ALA A 575 8.57 4.89 10.01
N ASP A 576 9.57 4.40 10.73
CA ASP A 576 10.13 3.04 10.60
C ASP A 576 9.61 2.11 11.70
N ASP A 577 8.70 1.20 11.35
CA ASP A 577 8.44 0.05 12.22
C ASP A 577 9.45 -1.03 11.88
N VAL A 578 10.57 -1.01 12.61
CA VAL A 578 11.62 -2.02 12.44
C VAL A 578 11.01 -3.40 12.56
N MET A 579 10.31 -3.73 13.64
CA MET A 579 9.88 -5.10 13.94
C MET A 579 9.00 -5.68 12.84
N LEU A 580 8.04 -4.88 12.35
CA LEU A 580 7.12 -5.30 11.29
C LEU A 580 7.69 -5.09 9.87
N GLY A 581 8.79 -4.36 9.74
CA GLY A 581 9.51 -4.14 8.49
C GLY A 581 8.74 -3.32 7.47
N TYR A 582 7.97 -2.33 7.92
CA TYR A 582 7.17 -1.46 7.06
C TYR A 582 7.29 0.01 7.50
N GLN A 583 6.89 0.90 6.61
CA GLN A 583 6.89 2.33 6.83
C GLN A 583 5.47 2.79 7.13
N SER A 584 5.29 3.54 8.21
CA SER A 584 4.02 4.18 8.62
C SER A 584 4.24 5.69 8.76
N LEU A 585 3.35 6.41 9.43
CA LEU A 585 3.56 7.83 9.72
C LEU A 585 4.54 8.01 10.89
N ALA A 586 5.30 9.08 10.87
CA ALA A 586 6.10 9.54 12.00
C ALA A 586 5.25 10.30 13.03
N PHE A 587 5.77 10.46 14.25
CA PHE A 587 5.13 11.33 15.25
C PHE A 587 5.12 12.80 14.82
N GLU A 588 6.04 13.21 13.95
CA GLU A 588 6.12 14.52 13.32
C GLU A 588 4.91 14.77 12.41
N ASP A 589 4.46 13.74 11.69
CA ASP A 589 3.41 13.86 10.67
C ASP A 589 2.07 14.19 11.30
N ILE A 590 1.76 13.63 12.48
CA ILE A 590 0.52 13.99 13.18
C ILE A 590 0.53 15.44 13.69
N ALA A 591 1.69 15.98 14.05
CA ALA A 591 1.80 17.39 14.43
C ALA A 591 1.57 18.29 13.21
N TYR A 592 2.20 17.95 12.07
CA TYR A 592 1.97 18.61 10.79
C TYR A 592 0.48 18.57 10.39
N LEU A 593 -0.14 17.40 10.38
CA LEU A 593 -1.55 17.23 10.01
C LEU A 593 -2.46 18.09 10.88
N ARG A 594 -2.24 18.13 12.20
CA ARG A 594 -3.02 18.97 13.12
C ARG A 594 -2.81 20.45 12.87
N GLU A 595 -1.59 20.88 12.58
CA GLU A 595 -1.29 22.28 12.25
C GLU A 595 -2.01 22.72 10.98
N VAL A 596 -1.90 21.95 9.89
CA VAL A 596 -2.48 22.33 8.58
C VAL A 596 -4.00 22.19 8.52
N THR A 597 -4.59 21.30 9.33
CA THR A 597 -6.05 21.10 9.37
C THR A 597 -6.75 21.86 10.51
N GLY A 598 -6.00 22.37 11.49
CA GLY A 598 -6.54 22.97 12.72
C GLY A 598 -7.15 21.94 13.70
N LEU A 599 -6.99 20.64 13.44
CA LEU A 599 -7.44 19.57 14.33
C LEU A 599 -6.62 19.55 15.63
N ARG A 600 -7.21 19.02 16.70
CA ARG A 600 -6.57 18.92 18.03
C ARG A 600 -6.60 17.49 18.54
N PRO A 601 -5.71 17.11 19.47
CA PRO A 601 -5.85 15.86 20.21
C PRO A 601 -7.17 15.81 20.98
N ALA A 602 -7.53 14.62 21.48
CA ALA A 602 -8.63 14.46 22.43
C ALA A 602 -8.54 15.50 23.56
N PRO A 603 -9.66 16.12 24.00
CA PRO A 603 -9.64 17.28 24.89
C PRO A 603 -8.86 17.07 26.19
N GLU A 604 -8.99 15.89 26.79
CA GLU A 604 -8.31 15.49 28.02
C GLU A 604 -6.79 15.43 27.80
N PHE A 605 -6.36 14.85 26.68
CA PHE A 605 -4.96 14.75 26.30
C PHE A 605 -4.39 16.11 25.92
N ALA A 606 -5.13 16.94 25.18
CA ALA A 606 -4.72 18.29 24.84
C ALA A 606 -4.49 19.17 26.08
N ARG A 607 -5.32 19.01 27.12
CA ARG A 607 -5.11 19.68 28.41
C ARG A 607 -3.85 19.17 29.11
N TRP A 608 -3.66 17.85 29.15
CA TRP A 608 -2.46 17.25 29.74
C TRP A 608 -1.17 17.71 29.05
N LEU A 609 -1.18 17.88 27.72
CA LEU A 609 -0.05 18.45 26.99
C LEU A 609 0.22 19.91 27.35
N ALA A 610 -0.83 20.70 27.54
CA ALA A 610 -0.73 22.11 27.92
C ALA A 610 -0.12 22.29 29.32
N ASP A 611 -0.29 21.31 30.21
CA ASP A 611 0.28 21.29 31.55
C ASP A 611 1.79 20.97 31.57
N ALA A 612 2.42 20.79 30.40
CA ALA A 612 3.87 20.62 30.20
C ALA A 612 4.52 19.54 31.10
N PRO A 613 4.15 18.26 30.93
CA PRO A 613 4.70 17.16 31.74
C PRO A 613 6.20 16.97 31.50
N ASP A 614 6.90 16.28 32.42
CA ASP A 614 8.35 16.08 32.38
C ASP A 614 8.79 15.14 31.24
N PHE A 615 8.86 15.68 30.02
CA PHE A 615 9.30 14.96 28.82
C PHE A 615 10.77 14.51 28.90
N ALA A 616 11.61 15.21 29.67
CA ALA A 616 13.02 14.86 29.83
C ALA A 616 13.21 13.54 30.60
N ARG A 617 12.32 13.25 31.56
CA ARG A 617 12.27 11.94 32.22
C ARG A 617 11.80 10.84 31.27
N LEU A 618 10.78 11.08 30.43
CA LEU A 618 10.32 10.12 29.42
C LEU A 618 11.42 9.74 28.42
N ARG A 619 12.23 10.70 27.96
CA ARG A 619 13.34 10.45 27.00
C ARG A 619 14.31 9.36 27.48
N ARG A 620 14.61 9.35 28.78
CA ARG A 620 15.63 8.49 29.37
C ARG A 620 15.20 7.03 29.45
N LEU A 621 13.93 6.73 29.11
CA LEU A 621 13.35 5.40 29.20
C LEU A 621 13.32 4.64 27.86
N THR A 622 13.75 5.23 26.73
CA THR A 622 13.72 4.56 25.42
C THR A 622 14.95 4.85 24.55
N PRO A 623 15.49 3.84 23.84
CA PRO A 623 16.59 4.00 22.87
C PRO A 623 16.13 4.49 21.49
N ALA A 624 14.82 4.60 21.22
CA ALA A 624 14.31 5.08 19.93
C ALA A 624 14.80 6.50 19.62
N ARG A 625 14.90 6.86 18.32
CA ARG A 625 15.29 8.21 17.85
C ARG A 625 14.17 9.24 18.13
N VAL A 626 13.89 9.48 19.41
CA VAL A 626 12.80 10.35 19.88
C VAL A 626 13.28 11.80 19.95
N ARG A 627 12.79 12.66 19.04
CA ARG A 627 12.91 14.13 19.15
C ARG A 627 11.88 14.64 20.17
N LEU A 628 12.22 15.59 21.04
CA LEU A 628 11.32 16.07 22.11
C LEU A 628 11.04 17.58 22.09
N ASP A 629 11.72 18.35 21.24
CA ASP A 629 11.52 19.79 21.21
C ASP A 629 10.31 20.16 20.35
N ALA A 630 9.24 20.64 20.99
CA ALA A 630 8.01 21.10 20.36
C ALA A 630 8.17 22.39 19.52
N ALA A 631 9.35 23.01 19.55
CA ALA A 631 9.60 24.34 18.98
C ALA A 631 10.24 24.34 17.58
N VAL A 632 10.47 23.19 16.93
CA VAL A 632 11.26 23.13 15.69
C VAL A 632 10.48 22.55 14.50
N ARG A 633 10.49 23.34 13.42
CA ARG A 633 10.35 23.09 11.96
C ARG A 633 10.80 21.69 11.45
N PRO A 634 10.57 21.35 10.15
CA PRO A 634 10.85 20.04 9.53
C PRO A 634 12.17 19.36 9.94
N LEU A 635 12.24 18.03 9.75
CA LEU A 635 13.48 17.24 9.90
C LEU A 635 14.67 18.02 9.36
N SER A 636 15.75 18.10 10.15
CA SER A 636 16.97 18.74 9.67
C SER A 636 17.44 18.02 8.41
N LEU A 637 17.97 18.76 7.44
CA LEU A 637 18.46 18.16 6.20
C LEU A 637 19.38 16.95 6.44
N PRO A 638 20.33 16.96 7.41
CA PRO A 638 21.12 15.76 7.72
C PRO A 638 20.32 14.57 8.22
N ALA A 639 19.26 14.79 9.01
CA ALA A 639 18.40 13.71 9.49
C ALA A 639 17.54 13.13 8.37
N LEU A 640 17.05 13.98 7.45
CA LEU A 640 16.34 13.56 6.26
C LEU A 640 17.24 12.77 5.30
N LEU A 641 18.48 13.24 5.07
CA LEU A 641 19.45 12.54 4.23
C LEU A 641 19.85 11.19 4.83
N ALA A 642 20.09 11.11 6.13
CA ALA A 642 20.37 9.84 6.81
C ALA A 642 19.18 8.86 6.70
N PHE A 643 17.95 9.36 6.81
CA PHE A 643 16.76 8.54 6.59
C PHE A 643 16.67 8.03 5.14
N GLN A 644 16.94 8.89 4.15
CA GLN A 644 16.95 8.51 2.74
C GLN A 644 18.05 7.49 2.41
N GLU A 645 19.22 7.62 3.02
CA GLU A 645 20.33 6.67 2.91
C GLU A 645 19.96 5.30 3.52
N ASP A 646 19.43 5.30 4.75
CA ASP A 646 18.90 4.11 5.41
C ASP A 646 17.80 3.44 4.55
N HIS A 647 16.94 4.23 3.90
CA HIS A 647 15.87 3.74 3.01
C HIS A 647 16.44 3.10 1.74
N ALA A 648 17.41 3.75 1.10
CA ALA A 648 18.07 3.20 -0.08
C ALA A 648 18.76 1.87 0.23
N ALA A 649 19.49 1.80 1.35
CA ALA A 649 20.14 0.57 1.81
C ALA A 649 19.14 -0.57 2.07
N ALA A 650 17.99 -0.26 2.70
CA ALA A 650 16.93 -1.24 2.94
C ALA A 650 16.33 -1.76 1.63
N ARG A 651 16.13 -0.91 0.62
CA ARG A 651 15.64 -1.31 -0.71
C ARG A 651 16.66 -2.15 -1.48
N ASP A 652 17.94 -1.78 -1.44
CA ASP A 652 19.01 -2.54 -2.06
C ASP A 652 19.10 -3.96 -1.47
N ALA A 653 18.95 -4.09 -0.14
CA ALA A 653 18.93 -5.39 0.52
C ALA A 653 17.77 -6.30 0.06
N ILE A 654 16.62 -5.73 -0.31
CA ILE A 654 15.48 -6.48 -0.88
C ILE A 654 15.80 -7.01 -2.27
N HIS A 655 16.51 -6.23 -3.08
CA HIS A 655 16.84 -6.61 -4.46
C HIS A 655 18.13 -7.43 -4.58
N ALA A 656 18.94 -7.47 -3.52
CA ALA A 656 20.18 -8.23 -3.48
C ALA A 656 19.95 -9.75 -3.70
N PRO A 657 20.75 -10.40 -4.57
CA PRO A 657 20.68 -11.83 -4.78
C PRO A 657 21.39 -12.61 -3.65
N LEU A 658 20.98 -13.87 -3.44
CA LEU A 658 21.68 -14.78 -2.55
C LEU A 658 22.90 -15.41 -3.24
N ASP A 659 24.08 -15.12 -2.69
CA ASP A 659 25.31 -15.83 -3.02
C ASP A 659 25.39 -17.16 -2.25
N ARG A 660 24.93 -18.23 -2.90
CA ARG A 660 24.94 -19.58 -2.32
C ARG A 660 26.36 -20.15 -2.15
N ALA A 661 27.31 -19.73 -2.97
CA ALA A 661 28.68 -20.23 -2.90
C ALA A 661 29.37 -19.67 -1.65
N ALA A 662 29.33 -18.34 -1.48
CA ALA A 662 29.89 -17.69 -0.29
C ALA A 662 29.21 -18.17 1.01
N LEU A 663 27.90 -18.41 0.98
CA LEU A 663 27.19 -18.95 2.14
C LEU A 663 27.57 -20.41 2.44
N ALA A 664 27.75 -21.24 1.42
CA ALA A 664 28.22 -22.61 1.62
C ALA A 664 29.65 -22.64 2.20
N ASP A 665 30.53 -21.75 1.73
CA ASP A 665 31.88 -21.60 2.27
C ASP A 665 31.86 -21.16 3.74
N ALA A 666 30.98 -20.22 4.10
CA ALA A 666 30.80 -19.77 5.48
C ALA A 666 30.24 -20.86 6.42
N LEU A 667 29.60 -21.89 5.87
CA LEU A 667 29.08 -23.05 6.61
C LEU A 667 30.06 -24.24 6.61
N ALA A 668 31.19 -24.16 5.91
CA ALA A 668 32.18 -25.23 5.85
C ALA A 668 32.68 -25.63 7.26
N PRO A 669 32.96 -26.92 7.53
CA PRO A 669 33.00 -28.05 6.57
C PRO A 669 31.64 -28.73 6.33
N ARG A 670 30.52 -28.09 6.67
CA ARG A 670 29.20 -28.71 6.60
C ARG A 670 28.70 -28.89 5.14
N PRO A 671 28.17 -30.07 4.77
CA PRO A 671 27.62 -30.26 3.42
C PRO A 671 26.40 -29.36 3.17
N CYS A 672 26.31 -28.81 1.96
CA CYS A 672 25.19 -27.97 1.54
C CYS A 672 24.49 -28.53 0.29
N LEU A 673 23.16 -28.56 0.30
CA LEU A 673 22.32 -28.95 -0.84
C LEU A 673 21.65 -27.70 -1.43
N CYS A 674 22.00 -27.33 -2.65
CA CYS A 674 21.47 -26.13 -3.29
C CYS A 674 20.24 -26.44 -4.13
N VAL A 675 19.13 -25.74 -3.86
CA VAL A 675 17.89 -25.83 -4.64
C VAL A 675 17.33 -24.44 -4.97
N ASP A 676 16.39 -24.40 -5.90
CA ASP A 676 15.72 -23.18 -6.35
C ASP A 676 14.19 -23.35 -6.14
N SER A 677 13.51 -22.25 -5.83
CA SER A 677 12.05 -22.21 -5.84
C SER A 677 11.49 -22.16 -7.28
N ARG A 678 10.17 -22.22 -7.45
CA ARG A 678 9.53 -21.99 -8.76
C ARG A 678 9.62 -20.55 -9.25
N ALA A 679 10.08 -19.61 -8.44
CA ALA A 679 10.27 -18.22 -8.86
C ALA A 679 11.59 -18.11 -9.64
N PRO A 680 11.57 -17.84 -10.96
CA PRO A 680 12.78 -17.90 -11.80
C PRO A 680 13.74 -16.72 -11.54
N GLU A 681 13.24 -15.62 -11.00
CA GLU A 681 13.99 -14.38 -10.79
C GLU A 681 13.44 -13.60 -9.60
N ARG A 682 14.26 -12.68 -9.05
CA ARG A 682 13.92 -11.88 -7.87
C ARG A 682 12.65 -11.05 -8.07
N ALA A 683 12.48 -10.42 -9.23
CA ALA A 683 11.29 -9.62 -9.52
C ALA A 683 10.00 -10.46 -9.50
N THR A 684 10.05 -11.68 -10.02
CA THR A 684 8.91 -12.61 -9.95
C THR A 684 8.69 -13.13 -8.53
N TYR A 685 9.76 -13.44 -7.79
CA TYR A 685 9.68 -13.85 -6.38
C TYR A 685 8.98 -12.80 -5.49
N LEU A 686 9.27 -11.52 -5.70
CA LEU A 686 8.63 -10.42 -4.95
C LEU A 686 7.14 -10.28 -5.26
N ARG A 687 6.70 -10.53 -6.50
CA ARG A 687 5.29 -10.40 -6.93
C ARG A 687 4.46 -11.68 -6.76
N ARG A 688 5.10 -12.85 -6.67
CA ARG A 688 4.46 -14.17 -6.69
C ARG A 688 4.91 -15.03 -5.51
N PRO A 689 4.44 -14.72 -4.28
CA PRO A 689 4.81 -15.47 -3.09
C PRO A 689 4.43 -16.95 -3.19
N ASP A 690 3.37 -17.29 -3.93
CA ASP A 690 2.95 -18.66 -4.19
C ASP A 690 4.03 -19.52 -4.89
N LEU A 691 4.83 -18.91 -5.78
CA LEU A 691 5.93 -19.59 -6.45
C LEU A 691 7.13 -19.80 -5.52
N GLY A 692 7.40 -18.85 -4.62
CA GLY A 692 8.46 -18.97 -3.62
C GLY A 692 8.16 -19.99 -2.51
N ARG A 693 6.92 -20.47 -2.40
CA ARG A 693 6.50 -21.57 -1.51
C ARG A 693 6.68 -22.96 -2.12
N GLN A 694 7.08 -23.06 -3.40
CA GLN A 694 7.17 -24.32 -4.15
C GLN A 694 8.57 -24.54 -4.71
N LEU A 695 9.05 -25.79 -4.72
CA LEU A 695 10.33 -26.18 -5.33
C LEU A 695 10.26 -26.09 -6.86
N ALA A 696 11.36 -25.72 -7.49
CA ALA A 696 11.49 -25.73 -8.95
C ALA A 696 11.16 -27.12 -9.52
N PRO A 697 10.49 -27.22 -10.68
CA PRO A 697 10.23 -28.50 -11.32
C PRO A 697 11.55 -29.25 -11.59
N GLY A 698 11.58 -30.55 -11.29
CA GLY A 698 12.78 -31.37 -11.47
C GLY A 698 13.84 -31.23 -10.37
N THR A 699 13.54 -30.53 -9.27
CA THR A 699 14.40 -30.54 -8.08
C THR A 699 14.46 -31.95 -7.50
N ASP A 700 15.66 -32.50 -7.40
CA ASP A 700 15.93 -33.79 -6.76
C ASP A 700 16.65 -33.56 -5.42
N LEU A 701 16.11 -34.15 -4.36
CA LEU A 701 16.64 -34.05 -3.00
C LEU A 701 16.75 -35.46 -2.41
N PRO A 702 17.89 -35.80 -1.77
CA PRO A 702 18.08 -37.12 -1.19
C PRO A 702 17.15 -37.33 0.00
N ARG A 703 16.70 -38.56 0.19
CA ARG A 703 16.01 -38.95 1.42
C ARG A 703 17.04 -39.16 2.53
N LEU A 704 16.89 -38.43 3.64
CA LEU A 704 17.82 -38.47 4.79
C LEU A 704 17.19 -39.11 6.04
N ASP A 705 15.86 -39.15 6.13
CA ASP A 705 15.08 -39.68 7.25
C ASP A 705 15.54 -39.13 8.63
N CYS A 706 15.78 -37.81 8.68
CA CYS A 706 16.31 -37.14 9.87
C CYS A 706 15.21 -36.63 10.83
N ALA A 707 15.59 -36.39 12.09
CA ALA A 707 14.67 -35.83 13.09
C ALA A 707 14.34 -34.35 12.83
N LEU A 708 15.31 -33.57 12.35
CA LEU A 708 15.19 -32.14 12.10
C LEU A 708 16.04 -31.74 10.90
N ALA A 709 15.41 -31.26 9.83
CA ALA A 709 16.12 -30.70 8.68
C ALA A 709 16.31 -29.18 8.82
N LEU A 710 17.49 -28.70 8.44
CA LEU A 710 17.82 -27.27 8.43
C LEU A 710 17.78 -26.73 7.00
N VAL A 711 16.97 -25.69 6.80
CA VAL A 711 16.79 -25.01 5.52
C VAL A 711 17.18 -23.55 5.71
N ILE A 712 18.00 -23.01 4.81
CA ILE A 712 18.34 -21.59 4.77
C ILE A 712 17.87 -21.03 3.44
N CYS A 713 17.08 -19.96 3.47
CA CYS A 713 16.64 -19.28 2.26
C CYS A 713 16.79 -17.77 2.37
N ASP A 714 16.94 -17.13 1.22
CA ASP A 714 17.13 -15.67 1.07
C ASP A 714 16.02 -14.85 1.74
N GLY A 715 14.76 -15.26 1.56
CA GLY A 715 13.64 -14.48 2.06
C GLY A 715 13.60 -13.09 1.43
N LEU A 716 13.32 -12.07 2.24
CA LEU A 716 13.30 -10.68 1.80
C LEU A 716 14.64 -9.96 1.99
N SER A 717 15.65 -10.58 2.60
CA SER A 717 16.99 -10.00 2.79
C SER A 717 18.08 -11.06 2.68
N ALA A 718 18.66 -11.22 1.49
CA ALA A 718 19.82 -12.09 1.30
C ALA A 718 21.06 -11.65 2.13
N PRO A 719 21.35 -10.34 2.29
CA PRO A 719 22.45 -9.88 3.14
C PRO A 719 22.28 -10.28 4.61
N ALA A 720 21.04 -10.26 5.13
CA ALA A 720 20.76 -10.70 6.50
C ALA A 720 21.10 -12.18 6.70
N VAL A 721 20.75 -13.03 5.73
CA VAL A 721 21.06 -14.45 5.76
C VAL A 721 22.56 -14.67 5.78
N ALA A 722 23.29 -14.00 4.89
CA ALA A 722 24.74 -14.11 4.82
C ALA A 722 25.42 -13.67 6.13
N ALA A 723 24.91 -12.61 6.78
CA ALA A 723 25.49 -12.09 8.01
C ALA A 723 25.17 -12.94 9.25
N GLN A 724 23.94 -13.47 9.36
CA GLN A 724 23.46 -14.04 10.63
C GLN A 724 23.39 -15.57 10.63
N ALA A 725 23.08 -16.20 9.49
CA ALA A 725 22.79 -17.63 9.47
C ALA A 725 24.00 -18.50 9.88
N PRO A 726 25.25 -18.25 9.42
CA PRO A 726 26.40 -19.08 9.81
C PRO A 726 26.61 -19.13 11.34
N GLY A 727 26.55 -17.98 12.01
CA GLY A 727 26.71 -17.88 13.46
C GLY A 727 25.59 -18.59 14.23
N LEU A 728 24.34 -18.42 13.80
CA LEU A 728 23.21 -19.13 14.39
C LEU A 728 23.30 -20.65 14.19
N VAL A 729 23.73 -21.12 13.02
CA VAL A 729 23.90 -22.56 12.76
C VAL A 729 25.02 -23.16 13.63
N ALA A 730 26.11 -22.42 13.84
CA ALA A 730 27.17 -22.84 14.75
C ALA A 730 26.69 -22.91 16.22
N ALA A 731 25.86 -21.97 16.66
CA ALA A 731 25.23 -22.02 17.98
C ALA A 731 24.25 -23.19 18.10
N LEU A 732 23.33 -23.35 17.15
CA LEU A 732 22.37 -24.46 17.12
C LEU A 732 23.05 -25.84 17.15
N SER A 733 24.17 -26.00 16.45
CA SER A 733 24.90 -27.27 16.41
C SER A 733 25.51 -27.66 17.76
N ARG A 734 25.73 -26.70 18.67
CA ARG A 734 26.16 -26.97 20.05
C ARG A 734 25.00 -27.39 20.95
N HIS A 735 23.82 -26.81 20.75
CA HIS A 735 22.60 -27.11 21.52
C HIS A 735 21.88 -28.37 21.04
N LEU A 736 21.98 -28.67 19.75
CA LEU A 736 21.38 -29.83 19.07
C LEU A 736 22.48 -30.58 18.31
N PRO A 737 23.29 -31.42 18.99
CA PRO A 737 24.42 -32.12 18.39
C PRO A 737 24.05 -33.00 17.19
N GLU A 738 22.80 -33.48 17.13
CA GLU A 738 22.27 -34.25 16.01
C GLU A 738 22.23 -33.44 14.70
N LEU A 739 22.28 -32.11 14.78
CA LEU A 739 22.39 -31.25 13.61
C LEU A 739 23.83 -31.16 13.11
N ALA A 740 24.87 -31.30 13.93
CA ALA A 740 26.24 -30.93 13.56
C ALA A 740 26.75 -31.56 12.25
N ALA A 741 26.35 -32.80 11.95
CA ALA A 741 26.75 -33.54 10.75
C ALA A 741 25.71 -33.52 9.60
N GLN A 742 24.52 -32.95 9.81
CA GLN A 742 23.45 -32.98 8.80
C GLN A 742 23.63 -31.89 7.72
N PRO A 743 23.36 -32.20 6.45
CA PRO A 743 23.45 -31.21 5.38
C PRO A 743 22.46 -30.06 5.59
N VAL A 744 22.83 -28.87 5.12
CA VAL A 744 21.95 -27.70 5.11
C VAL A 744 21.39 -27.50 3.70
N VAL A 745 20.08 -27.32 3.57
CA VAL A 745 19.48 -27.00 2.27
C VAL A 745 19.50 -25.49 2.05
N LEU A 746 20.21 -25.03 1.02
CA LEU A 746 20.28 -23.64 0.61
C LEU A 746 19.27 -23.39 -0.53
N VAL A 747 18.31 -22.50 -0.32
CA VAL A 747 17.23 -22.22 -1.26
C VAL A 747 17.32 -20.79 -1.80
N ARG A 748 17.26 -20.65 -3.12
CA ARG A 748 17.07 -19.34 -3.77
C ARG A 748 15.58 -19.05 -4.01
N GLY A 749 15.13 -17.85 -3.64
CA GLY A 749 13.75 -17.42 -3.77
C GLY A 749 12.78 -18.16 -2.84
N GLY A 750 13.21 -18.50 -1.63
CA GLY A 750 12.39 -19.25 -0.67
C GLY A 750 11.44 -18.35 0.14
N ARG A 751 10.21 -18.80 0.35
CA ARG A 751 9.31 -18.33 1.41
C ARG A 751 9.29 -19.36 2.54
N VAL A 752 8.82 -18.99 3.73
CA VAL A 752 8.75 -19.89 4.90
C VAL A 752 8.21 -21.28 4.56
N ALA A 753 7.09 -21.35 3.83
CA ALA A 753 6.45 -22.62 3.48
C ALA A 753 7.24 -23.51 2.48
N ILE A 754 8.34 -23.02 1.89
CA ILE A 754 9.25 -23.86 1.07
C ILE A 754 9.87 -25.00 1.90
N GLY A 755 9.94 -24.83 3.22
CA GLY A 755 10.38 -25.87 4.13
C GLY A 755 9.49 -27.12 4.09
N ASP A 756 8.22 -27.00 3.72
CA ASP A 756 7.29 -28.13 3.69
C ASP A 756 7.62 -29.18 2.60
N PRO A 757 7.70 -28.82 1.31
CA PRO A 757 8.11 -29.77 0.28
C PRO A 757 9.54 -30.27 0.49
N ILE A 758 10.44 -29.46 1.04
CA ILE A 758 11.81 -29.88 1.35
C ILE A 758 11.81 -30.93 2.47
N GLY A 759 11.14 -30.67 3.59
CA GLY A 759 11.04 -31.62 4.70
C GLY A 759 10.44 -32.95 4.29
N LEU A 760 9.37 -32.89 3.49
CA LEU A 760 8.74 -34.09 2.93
C LEU A 760 9.71 -34.88 2.04
N ALA A 761 10.45 -34.21 1.15
CA ALA A 761 11.43 -34.85 0.27
C ALA A 761 12.59 -35.50 1.05
N LEU A 762 13.10 -34.81 2.07
CA LEU A 762 14.17 -35.31 2.93
C LEU A 762 13.72 -36.43 3.90
N GLY A 763 12.42 -36.66 4.07
CA GLY A 763 11.89 -37.57 5.08
C GLY A 763 12.04 -37.04 6.51
N ALA A 764 12.11 -35.71 6.68
CA ALA A 764 12.36 -35.08 7.97
C ALA A 764 11.11 -35.05 8.86
N ARG A 765 11.25 -35.38 10.15
CA ARG A 765 10.13 -35.25 11.10
C ARG A 765 9.78 -33.79 11.41
N MET A 766 10.79 -32.93 11.45
CA MET A 766 10.65 -31.49 11.64
C MET A 766 11.52 -30.73 10.63
N VAL A 767 11.15 -29.50 10.31
CA VAL A 767 11.97 -28.56 9.53
C VAL A 767 12.12 -27.25 10.27
N LEU A 768 13.36 -26.75 10.33
CA LEU A 768 13.70 -25.40 10.75
C LEU A 768 14.14 -24.59 9.54
N VAL A 769 13.37 -23.57 9.18
CA VAL A 769 13.70 -22.63 8.09
C VAL A 769 14.29 -21.35 8.67
N LEU A 770 15.54 -21.06 8.35
CA LEU A 770 16.17 -19.77 8.58
C LEU A 770 15.97 -18.90 7.32
N ILE A 771 15.44 -17.70 7.51
CA ILE A 771 15.01 -16.85 6.39
C ILE A 771 15.31 -15.39 6.67
N GLY A 772 15.85 -14.67 5.68
CA GLY A 772 16.07 -13.22 5.77
C GLY A 772 14.74 -12.49 5.91
N GLU A 773 14.61 -11.71 6.98
CA GLU A 773 13.41 -10.91 7.24
C GLU A 773 13.30 -9.74 6.27
N ARG A 774 12.17 -9.05 6.33
CA ARG A 774 11.99 -7.79 5.61
C ARG A 774 12.91 -6.72 6.23
N PRO A 775 13.78 -6.05 5.45
CA PRO A 775 14.64 -4.98 5.97
C PRO A 775 13.80 -3.82 6.53
N GLY A 776 14.09 -3.41 7.77
CA GLY A 776 13.65 -2.10 8.30
C GLY A 776 14.67 -1.03 7.93
N LEU A 777 14.37 0.26 8.14
CA LEU A 777 15.31 1.34 7.81
C LEU A 777 16.58 1.26 8.66
N SER A 778 16.45 1.02 9.96
CA SER A 778 17.60 1.06 10.88
C SER A 778 18.39 -0.26 11.03
N VAL A 779 17.79 -1.41 10.67
CA VAL A 779 18.43 -2.73 10.73
C VAL A 779 17.99 -3.60 9.54
N ALA A 780 18.87 -3.69 8.54
CA ALA A 780 18.61 -4.45 7.31
C ALA A 780 19.02 -5.94 7.38
N ASP A 781 19.76 -6.35 8.42
CA ASP A 781 20.45 -7.64 8.53
C ASP A 781 19.77 -8.64 9.48
N ARG A 782 18.43 -8.66 9.54
CA ARG A 782 17.66 -9.50 10.45
C ARG A 782 17.29 -10.87 9.90
N LEU A 783 17.43 -11.89 10.74
CA LEU A 783 17.08 -13.27 10.43
C LEU A 783 15.90 -13.74 11.26
N GLY A 784 14.98 -14.45 10.62
CA GLY A 784 13.87 -15.15 11.26
C GLY A 784 14.05 -16.67 11.16
N ALA A 785 13.48 -17.39 12.10
CA ALA A 785 13.55 -18.85 12.19
C ALA A 785 12.16 -19.45 12.40
N TYR A 786 11.78 -20.41 11.55
CA TYR A 786 10.44 -21.01 11.54
C TYR A 786 10.52 -22.51 11.71
N LEU A 787 9.92 -23.03 12.79
CA LEU A 787 9.89 -24.46 13.11
C LEU A 787 8.54 -25.09 12.75
N THR A 788 8.57 -26.19 12.01
CA THR A 788 7.38 -26.95 11.59
C THR A 788 7.55 -28.44 11.89
N LEU A 789 6.59 -29.04 12.58
CA LEU A 789 6.49 -30.49 12.78
C LEU A 789 5.66 -31.14 11.66
N ALA A 790 6.06 -32.34 11.24
CA ALA A 790 5.43 -33.12 10.17
C ALA A 790 5.21 -32.30 8.88
N PRO A 791 6.28 -31.71 8.32
CA PRO A 791 6.22 -30.80 7.17
C PRO A 791 5.56 -31.49 5.97
N ARG A 792 4.53 -30.86 5.40
CA ARG A 792 3.86 -31.30 4.18
C ARG A 792 3.23 -30.13 3.43
N PRO A 793 3.23 -30.13 2.08
CA PRO A 793 2.59 -29.07 1.32
C PRO A 793 1.12 -28.87 1.74
N GLY A 794 0.70 -27.60 1.86
CA GLY A 794 -0.66 -27.23 2.26
C GLY A 794 -0.85 -27.00 3.76
N LEU A 795 0.20 -27.09 4.58
CA LEU A 795 0.14 -26.62 5.97
C LEU A 795 -0.07 -25.10 6.02
N ARG A 796 -0.89 -24.68 6.99
CA ARG A 796 -1.14 -23.26 7.27
C ARG A 796 0.02 -22.67 8.07
N ASP A 797 0.24 -21.37 7.92
CA ASP A 797 1.32 -20.68 8.66
C ASP A 797 1.10 -20.71 10.19
N SER A 798 -0.14 -20.84 10.65
CA SER A 798 -0.49 -21.05 12.06
C SER A 798 0.04 -22.37 12.67
N ALA A 799 0.53 -23.30 11.84
CA ALA A 799 1.15 -24.55 12.28
C ALA A 799 2.65 -24.40 12.58
N ARG A 800 3.21 -23.19 12.47
CA ARG A 800 4.64 -22.93 12.59
C ARG A 800 4.95 -22.05 13.81
N ASN A 801 5.96 -22.40 14.58
CA ASN A 801 6.53 -21.49 15.57
C ASN A 801 7.51 -20.53 14.87
N CYS A 802 7.58 -19.29 15.36
CA CYS A 802 8.44 -18.24 14.81
C CYS A 802 9.34 -17.67 15.91
N VAL A 803 10.64 -17.55 15.64
CA VAL A 803 11.60 -16.75 16.39
C VAL A 803 12.16 -15.71 15.43
N SER A 804 11.91 -14.43 15.69
CA SER A 804 12.27 -13.31 14.82
C SER A 804 13.33 -12.40 15.44
N ASN A 805 13.79 -11.42 14.65
CA ASN A 805 14.70 -10.36 15.07
C ASN A 805 16.04 -10.88 15.60
N ILE A 806 16.59 -11.91 14.95
CA ILE A 806 17.91 -12.47 15.26
C ILE A 806 18.98 -11.62 14.56
N HIS A 807 19.74 -10.84 15.34
CA HIS A 807 20.86 -10.02 14.86
C HIS A 807 21.71 -9.51 16.03
N LEU A 808 22.98 -9.21 15.76
CA LEU A 808 23.94 -8.78 16.80
C LEU A 808 23.83 -7.30 17.20
N ARG A 809 23.02 -6.49 16.48
CA ARG A 809 22.85 -5.05 16.72
C ARG A 809 21.72 -4.75 17.71
N GLY A 810 21.71 -5.47 18.81
CA GLY A 810 20.68 -5.36 19.86
C GLY A 810 19.48 -6.29 19.66
N GLY A 811 19.46 -7.17 18.66
CA GLY A 811 18.42 -8.19 18.52
C GLY A 811 18.66 -9.39 19.45
N LEU A 812 17.98 -10.49 19.15
CA LEU A 812 18.25 -11.77 19.80
C LEU A 812 19.63 -12.25 19.33
N SER A 813 20.55 -12.49 20.27
CA SER A 813 21.87 -13.03 19.92
C SER A 813 21.75 -14.45 19.37
N HIS A 814 22.79 -14.91 18.66
CA HIS A 814 22.80 -16.27 18.11
C HIS A 814 22.65 -17.35 19.19
N GLU A 815 23.20 -17.14 20.39
CA GLU A 815 23.06 -18.06 21.52
C GLU A 815 21.65 -18.06 22.08
N GLU A 816 21.08 -16.89 22.37
CA GLU A 816 19.71 -16.80 22.91
C GLU A 816 18.68 -17.35 21.91
N ALA A 817 18.91 -17.13 20.61
CA ALA A 817 18.10 -17.71 19.55
C ALA A 817 18.24 -19.23 19.50
N ALA A 818 19.47 -19.75 19.61
CA ALA A 818 19.71 -21.19 19.61
C ALA A 818 19.11 -21.90 20.82
N ASP A 819 19.25 -21.33 22.04
CA ASP A 819 18.61 -21.80 23.27
C ASP A 819 17.10 -21.94 23.09
N ARG A 820 16.48 -20.89 22.57
CA ARG A 820 15.04 -20.79 22.36
C ARG A 820 14.54 -21.79 21.32
N LEU A 821 15.27 -21.92 20.22
CA LEU A 821 14.96 -22.88 19.17
C LEU A 821 15.15 -24.33 19.64
N ALA A 822 16.19 -24.64 20.41
CA ALA A 822 16.41 -25.96 20.99
C ALA A 822 15.28 -26.34 21.95
N TRP A 823 14.83 -25.39 22.78
CA TRP A 823 13.66 -25.58 23.64
C TRP A 823 12.40 -25.89 22.82
N LEU A 824 12.14 -25.12 21.76
CA LEU A 824 10.98 -25.32 20.87
C LEU A 824 11.01 -26.68 20.19
N VAL A 825 12.18 -27.13 19.72
CA VAL A 825 12.38 -28.45 19.12
C VAL A 825 12.04 -29.56 20.12
N ALA A 826 12.57 -29.50 21.35
CA ALA A 826 12.27 -30.48 22.39
C ALA A 826 10.80 -30.46 22.83
N ALA A 827 10.19 -29.28 22.91
CA ALA A 827 8.78 -29.13 23.27
C ALA A 827 7.85 -29.66 22.16
N ALA A 828 8.17 -29.40 20.89
CA ALA A 828 7.42 -29.92 19.74
C ALA A 828 7.45 -31.44 19.69
N GLN A 829 8.59 -32.07 19.99
CA GLN A 829 8.70 -33.53 20.07
C GLN A 829 7.84 -34.12 21.20
N ARG A 830 7.78 -33.44 22.36
CA ARG A 830 7.02 -33.90 23.53
C ARG A 830 5.52 -33.74 23.36
N ILE A 831 5.08 -32.60 22.84
CA ILE A 831 3.67 -32.26 22.66
C ILE A 831 3.09 -32.91 21.39
N GLY A 832 3.93 -33.16 20.39
CA GLY A 832 3.50 -33.66 19.09
C GLY A 832 2.84 -32.58 18.22
N ALA A 833 3.10 -31.29 18.49
CA ALA A 833 2.56 -30.17 17.72
C ALA A 833 3.51 -28.96 17.69
N THR A 834 3.38 -28.14 16.64
CA THR A 834 4.00 -26.80 16.49
C THR A 834 2.93 -25.74 16.22
N GLY A 835 3.34 -24.48 16.17
CA GLY A 835 2.45 -23.34 15.89
C GLY A 835 1.61 -22.92 17.08
N VAL A 836 0.36 -22.55 16.86
CA VAL A 836 -0.55 -22.06 17.91
C VAL A 836 -0.77 -23.04 19.07
N ALA A 837 -0.55 -24.34 18.83
CA ALA A 837 -0.65 -25.39 19.84
C ALA A 837 0.58 -25.47 20.76
N LEU A 838 1.71 -24.88 20.38
CA LEU A 838 2.95 -24.84 21.16
C LEU A 838 3.28 -23.39 21.50
N LYS A 839 2.92 -22.96 22.72
CA LYS A 839 3.34 -21.66 23.25
C LYS A 839 4.80 -21.72 23.69
N ASP A 840 5.51 -20.62 23.47
CA ASP A 840 6.92 -20.52 23.83
C ASP A 840 7.07 -20.10 25.30
N GLU A 841 7.62 -21.00 26.10
CA GLU A 841 7.86 -20.84 27.55
C GLU A 841 9.35 -20.94 27.89
N SER A 842 10.23 -20.80 26.89
CA SER A 842 11.69 -20.85 27.10
C SER A 842 12.19 -19.82 28.13
N GLY A 843 11.50 -18.68 28.28
CA GLY A 843 11.82 -17.63 29.25
C GLY A 843 11.34 -17.85 30.69
N THR A 844 10.45 -18.81 30.95
CA THR A 844 9.91 -19.06 32.30
C THR A 844 10.75 -20.01 33.15
N ALA A 845 11.79 -20.63 32.57
CA ALA A 845 12.64 -21.62 33.22
C ALA A 845 13.93 -21.05 33.85
N ARG A 846 13.88 -19.85 34.46
CA ARG A 846 14.92 -19.42 35.41
C ARG A 846 14.32 -19.17 36.80
N VAL A 847 14.94 -19.85 37.77
CA VAL A 847 14.82 -19.78 39.25
C VAL A 847 13.82 -20.80 39.84
N PRO A 848 14.30 -21.81 40.61
CA PRO A 848 14.89 -21.58 41.94
C PRO A 848 16.14 -22.41 42.26
N GLY A 849 17.22 -21.73 42.67
CA GLY A 849 18.37 -22.38 43.30
C GLY A 849 19.73 -21.76 42.98
N ASP A 850 19.96 -20.52 43.38
CA ASP A 850 21.32 -20.17 43.81
C ASP A 850 21.26 -19.15 44.95
N ARG A 851 21.55 -19.65 46.15
CA ARG A 851 21.92 -18.84 47.31
C ARG A 851 23.41 -18.58 47.18
N SER A 852 23.80 -17.56 46.44
CA SER A 852 25.12 -16.95 46.58
C SER A 852 24.93 -15.49 47.00
N THR A 853 25.07 -15.31 48.30
CA THR A 853 25.22 -14.05 49.02
C THR A 853 26.45 -13.27 48.55
N ASP A 854 26.29 -11.94 48.61
CA ASP A 854 27.33 -10.91 48.72
C ASP A 854 28.19 -10.55 47.50
N ARG A 855 28.38 -9.21 47.41
CA ARG A 855 29.31 -8.41 46.57
C ARG A 855 28.68 -8.00 45.22
N LEU A 856 28.38 -6.74 44.91
CA LEU A 856 29.08 -5.48 45.20
C LEU A 856 28.15 -4.25 45.07
N GLY A 857 28.34 -3.32 46.02
CA GLY A 857 28.74 -1.91 45.79
C GLY A 857 27.98 -1.06 44.78
#